data_AF-A0A971D6I0-F1
#
_entry.id   AF-A0A971D6I0-F1
#
_cell.length_a   1.000
_cell.length_b   1.000
_cell.length_c   1.000
_cell.angle_alpha   90.00
_cell.angle_beta   90.00
_cell.angle_gamma   90.00
#
_symmetry.space_group_name_H-M   'P 1'
#
loop_
_entity.id
_entity.type
_entity.pdbx_description
1 polymer ?
#
loop_
_entity_poly.entity_id
_entity_poly.type
_entity_poly.pdbx_seq_one_letter_code
_entity_poly.pdbx_strand_id
1 'polypeptide(L)'
;MTFLRGMKSPLQFLGLSAVTSDLNGLDKWLNAIPVVVDSRPVRLTELVALPNGSCKGILRSETGVTTYELIIPPYESGAKENRIVSFLKNEFQNSRDQQILVFRSTVNDAEHTAVRLARELTTLGPAEVALKRLADMDTTEVNVVLQECLRSSIAFHTSELTLEERAIVEEGFRSGEIKCIVATSTLAMGVNMPCTKVVIVELERWNERAGKNIPYTVMEYRNMSGRAGRFGLRNEDGASYYLADDPMEAKYVLERYINGNPEPIESALTEHLDLMVIFCLAYMGSGNNADITDVLLDTFAGSQRWNEDFKRDALRKSIDNIVSGLSTSGLIELDTGRYRLTDLGLLCASSGMDIESFVALSDWIQKRERFSRVDFLALLSGLQEVVRCRFPGSSDDIRLSRGYVIKLLEEEEYQDEATGRLMNDLRRIRYDWNRAQQARRVAAILAYINGWGIGEIEQRIRVRYGTLRTLTEAFKRVCREGLLVAEYLGKTSEFTKGISKLLEGLEFGVPEKGRDLARLRVLARSQVLTLVNAGIDNPLSFLEAEPAEIAKLLFKSDGTRVEALKQEVIRALGPVLESYRSQAKRANERLISLIHQIYASRGTELERPVESLLAQLVPQLKVKRITPQRAGEADYSFTTRDGRPGIVQLASKDNPHKKVSLSKAGSVLSQSPELRPEVFICIGFPGFDETAISKADALGQNFNYKIICLPDLLEAALRVTAGDLPQEKIYDIFESERGFISAARLGIGAS
;
A
#
# COMPACT_ATOMS: atom_id res chain seq x y z
N MET A 1 -8.42 23.53 2.71
CA MET A 1 -9.50 24.53 2.90
C MET A 1 -9.20 25.83 2.17
N THR A 2 -8.07 26.52 2.41
CA THR A 2 -7.67 27.74 1.67
C THR A 2 -7.80 27.58 0.15
N PHE A 3 -7.19 26.54 -0.43
CA PHE A 3 -7.30 26.26 -1.88
C PHE A 3 -8.74 25.99 -2.36
N LEU A 4 -9.57 25.35 -1.53
CA LEU A 4 -10.97 25.06 -1.87
C LEU A 4 -11.85 26.32 -1.81
N ARG A 5 -11.55 27.26 -0.90
CA ARG A 5 -12.26 28.55 -0.79
C ARG A 5 -12.01 29.46 -2.00
N GLY A 6 -10.89 29.28 -2.70
CA GLY A 6 -10.56 30.01 -3.93
C GLY A 6 -11.19 29.45 -5.21
N MET A 7 -11.96 28.35 -5.13
CA MET A 7 -12.66 27.80 -6.29
C MET A 7 -13.83 28.68 -6.73
N LYS A 8 -14.12 28.72 -8.04
CA LYS A 8 -15.19 29.55 -8.63
C LYS A 8 -16.61 29.23 -8.12
N SER A 9 -16.84 28.01 -7.64
CA SER A 9 -18.13 27.60 -7.07
C SER A 9 -18.05 27.61 -5.55
N PRO A 10 -18.97 28.29 -4.84
CA PRO A 10 -18.94 28.32 -3.38
C PRO A 10 -19.22 26.92 -2.82
N LEU A 11 -18.28 26.41 -2.04
CA LEU A 11 -18.41 25.13 -1.33
C LEU A 11 -18.93 25.37 0.09
N GLN A 12 -19.87 24.55 0.54
CA GLN A 12 -20.29 24.53 1.94
C GLN A 12 -19.37 23.61 2.74
N PHE A 13 -18.81 24.13 3.84
CA PHE A 13 -17.99 23.34 4.77
C PHE A 13 -18.82 22.96 6.00
N LEU A 14 -18.81 21.67 6.35
CA LEU A 14 -19.35 21.16 7.61
C LEU A 14 -18.21 20.51 8.39
N GLY A 15 -17.87 21.08 9.55
CA GLY A 15 -16.85 20.55 10.45
C GLY A 15 -17.49 19.80 11.63
N LEU A 16 -17.00 18.60 11.92
CA LEU A 16 -17.39 17.82 13.11
C LEU A 16 -16.16 17.68 14.01
N SER A 17 -16.30 18.06 15.28
CA SER A 17 -15.23 18.01 16.26
C SER A 17 -15.74 17.47 17.59
N ALA A 18 -14.84 16.93 18.42
CA ALA A 18 -15.11 16.73 19.84
C ALA A 18 -15.34 18.09 20.54
N VAL A 19 -15.86 18.07 21.77
CA VAL A 19 -16.13 19.30 22.54
C VAL A 19 -14.83 20.07 22.78
N THR A 20 -14.64 21.16 22.05
CA THR A 20 -13.52 22.11 22.19
C THR A 20 -14.04 23.39 22.83
N SER A 21 -13.36 23.92 23.85
CA SER A 21 -13.79 25.16 24.51
C SER A 21 -13.43 26.42 23.74
N ASP A 22 -12.36 26.41 22.96
CA ASP A 22 -11.89 27.58 22.22
C ASP A 22 -11.47 27.20 20.79
N LEU A 23 -12.28 27.62 19.83
CA LEU A 23 -12.00 27.46 18.40
C LEU A 23 -10.86 28.36 17.94
N ASN A 24 -10.43 29.32 18.76
CA ASN A 24 -9.28 30.19 18.55
C ASN A 24 -9.29 30.85 17.15
N GLY A 25 -10.48 31.34 16.77
CA GLY A 25 -10.73 32.00 15.48
C GLY A 25 -10.95 31.07 14.28
N LEU A 26 -10.99 29.75 14.47
CA LEU A 26 -11.22 28.79 13.39
C LEU A 26 -12.59 28.98 12.73
N ASP A 27 -13.63 29.22 13.52
CA ASP A 27 -14.99 29.56 13.08
C ASP A 27 -15.00 30.81 12.18
N LYS A 28 -14.30 31.86 12.61
CA LYS A 28 -14.19 33.12 11.84
C LYS A 28 -13.42 32.91 10.54
N TRP A 29 -12.32 32.17 10.60
CA TRP A 29 -11.51 31.86 9.41
C TRP A 29 -12.27 31.01 8.40
N LEU A 30 -13.07 30.02 8.86
CA LEU A 30 -13.93 29.21 8.01
C LEU A 30 -15.20 29.93 7.56
N ASN A 31 -15.52 31.09 8.13
CA ASN A 31 -16.84 31.73 8.03
C ASN A 31 -17.97 30.74 8.37
N ALA A 32 -17.78 29.98 9.45
CA ALA A 32 -18.69 28.94 9.91
C ALA A 32 -19.46 29.39 11.15
N ILE A 33 -20.68 28.86 11.32
CA ILE A 33 -21.49 29.06 12.52
C ILE A 33 -21.17 27.91 13.49
N PRO A 34 -20.53 28.16 14.64
CA PRO A 34 -20.26 27.10 15.60
C PRO A 34 -21.56 26.65 16.28
N VAL A 35 -21.77 25.34 16.34
CA VAL A 35 -22.85 24.73 17.11
C VAL A 35 -22.22 23.90 18.21
N VAL A 36 -22.31 24.38 19.44
CA VAL A 36 -21.74 23.73 20.63
C VAL A 36 -22.86 23.09 21.43
N VAL A 37 -22.75 21.79 21.68
CA VAL A 37 -23.69 21.02 22.48
C VAL A 37 -22.90 20.28 23.55
N ASP A 38 -23.02 20.75 24.79
CA ASP A 38 -22.33 20.18 25.95
C ASP A 38 -23.19 19.16 26.73
N SER A 39 -24.43 18.94 26.28
CA SER A 39 -25.32 17.93 26.86
C SER A 39 -24.91 16.53 26.42
N ARG A 40 -24.90 15.59 27.38
CA ARG A 40 -24.61 14.18 27.14
C ARG A 40 -25.83 13.33 27.48
N PRO A 41 -26.41 12.57 26.53
CA PRO A 41 -27.61 11.77 26.78
C PRO A 41 -27.36 10.60 27.75
N VAL A 42 -26.17 10.00 27.71
CA VAL A 42 -25.73 8.99 28.70
C VAL A 42 -24.86 9.66 29.73
N ARG A 43 -25.15 9.43 31.01
CA ARG A 43 -24.38 10.02 32.11
C ARG A 43 -22.95 9.48 32.10
N LEU A 44 -22.00 10.37 32.36
CA LEU A 44 -20.59 10.04 32.49
C LEU A 44 -20.07 10.59 33.82
N THR A 45 -19.64 9.68 34.70
CA THR A 45 -18.95 10.04 35.94
C THR A 45 -17.43 10.01 35.71
N GLU A 46 -16.76 11.15 35.82
CA GLU A 46 -15.30 11.24 35.72
C GLU A 46 -14.72 11.40 37.13
N LEU A 47 -13.86 10.48 37.53
CA LEU A 47 -13.38 10.34 38.91
C LEU A 47 -11.87 10.24 38.98
N VAL A 48 -11.31 10.82 40.03
CA VAL A 48 -9.97 10.51 40.51
C VAL A 48 -10.11 9.65 41.75
N ALA A 49 -9.49 8.48 41.74
CA ALA A 49 -9.50 7.51 42.83
C ALA A 49 -8.16 7.50 43.56
N LEU A 50 -8.20 7.38 44.89
CA LEU A 50 -7.05 7.13 45.75
C LEU A 50 -7.05 5.67 46.25
N PRO A 51 -5.88 5.08 46.59
CA PRO A 51 -5.78 3.68 47.04
C PRO A 51 -6.66 3.33 48.24
N ASN A 52 -6.99 4.30 49.09
CA ASN A 52 -7.92 4.14 50.22
C ASN A 52 -9.40 3.96 49.78
N GLY A 53 -9.69 3.99 48.49
CA GLY A 53 -11.03 3.86 47.91
C GLY A 53 -11.80 5.18 47.78
N SER A 54 -11.27 6.30 48.29
CA SER A 54 -11.92 7.60 48.13
C SER A 54 -11.83 8.08 46.68
N CYS A 55 -12.97 8.49 46.12
CA CYS A 55 -13.06 8.99 44.75
C CYS A 55 -13.74 10.36 44.72
N LYS A 56 -13.18 11.29 43.93
CA LYS A 56 -13.73 12.63 43.74
C LYS A 56 -13.67 13.04 42.27
N GLY A 57 -14.69 13.73 41.80
CA GLY A 57 -14.75 14.19 40.42
C GLY A 57 -16.06 14.87 40.08
N ILE A 58 -16.59 14.56 38.91
CA ILE A 58 -17.81 15.18 38.38
C ILE A 58 -18.72 14.15 37.70
N LEU A 59 -20.00 14.48 37.64
CA LEU A 59 -21.00 13.79 36.84
C LEU A 59 -21.42 14.72 35.69
N ARG A 60 -21.26 14.28 34.44
CA ARG A 60 -21.79 14.95 33.25
C ARG A 60 -23.07 14.27 32.80
N SER A 61 -24.12 15.05 32.60
CA SER A 61 -25.46 14.56 32.25
C SER A 61 -26.20 15.57 31.37
N GLU A 62 -27.42 15.22 30.92
CA GLU A 62 -28.30 16.16 30.21
C GLU A 62 -28.63 17.41 31.03
N THR A 63 -28.66 17.30 32.37
CA THR A 63 -28.96 18.42 33.27
C THR A 63 -27.74 19.28 33.60
N GLY A 64 -26.58 18.98 33.01
CA GLY A 64 -25.32 19.70 33.22
C GLY A 64 -24.28 18.89 34.00
N VAL A 65 -23.33 19.62 34.60
CA VAL A 65 -22.16 19.07 35.32
C VAL A 65 -22.28 19.34 36.82
N THR A 66 -22.15 18.30 37.64
CA THR A 66 -22.18 18.42 39.12
C THR A 66 -20.98 17.74 39.75
N THR A 67 -20.49 18.24 40.89
CA THR A 67 -19.48 17.54 41.69
C THR A 67 -20.01 16.18 42.15
N TYR A 68 -19.14 15.17 42.15
CA TYR A 68 -19.49 13.81 42.53
C TYR A 68 -18.39 13.20 43.40
N GLU A 69 -18.79 12.53 44.48
CA GLU A 69 -17.89 11.83 45.40
C GLU A 69 -18.47 10.44 45.66
N LEU A 70 -17.60 9.43 45.71
CA LEU A 70 -17.99 8.05 46.02
C LEU A 70 -16.84 7.32 46.73
N ILE A 71 -17.16 6.21 47.39
CA ILE A 71 -16.18 5.32 48.01
C ILE A 71 -16.27 3.96 47.30
N ILE A 72 -15.16 3.50 46.74
CA ILE A 72 -14.99 2.14 46.20
C ILE A 72 -14.22 1.26 47.17
N PRO A 73 -14.22 -0.07 46.98
CA PRO A 73 -13.30 -0.95 47.71
C PRO A 73 -11.84 -0.48 47.54
N PRO A 74 -11.05 -0.46 48.63
CA PRO A 74 -9.65 -0.05 48.56
C PRO A 74 -8.85 -0.98 47.65
N TYR A 75 -7.77 -0.46 47.11
CA TYR A 75 -6.88 -1.17 46.19
C TYR A 75 -5.41 -0.90 46.56
N GLU A 76 -4.50 -1.73 46.06
CA GLU A 76 -3.09 -1.68 46.44
C GLU A 76 -2.47 -0.33 46.07
N SER A 77 -1.59 0.21 46.91
CA SER A 77 -0.82 1.42 46.63
C SER A 77 0.54 1.10 45.98
N GLY A 78 1.25 2.13 45.50
CA GLY A 78 2.59 2.01 44.95
C GLY A 78 2.61 1.70 43.45
N ALA A 79 3.24 0.58 43.06
CA ALA A 79 3.47 0.24 41.66
C ALA A 79 2.16 0.31 40.84
N LYS A 80 2.21 0.97 39.67
CA LYS A 80 1.03 1.20 38.82
C LYS A 80 0.32 -0.09 38.46
N GLU A 81 1.07 -1.14 38.15
CA GLU A 81 0.50 -2.45 37.82
C GLU A 81 -0.26 -3.07 38.99
N ASN A 82 0.21 -2.89 40.24
CA ASN A 82 -0.49 -3.37 41.43
C ASN A 82 -1.83 -2.64 41.62
N ARG A 83 -1.82 -1.31 41.46
CA ARG A 83 -3.02 -0.46 41.50
C ARG A 83 -4.07 -0.91 40.48
N ILE A 84 -3.66 -1.08 39.22
CA ILE A 84 -4.56 -1.50 38.13
C ILE A 84 -5.17 -2.86 38.41
N VAL A 85 -4.35 -3.85 38.76
CA VAL A 85 -4.80 -5.24 38.94
C VAL A 85 -5.74 -5.36 40.14
N SER A 86 -5.38 -4.75 41.27
CA SER A 86 -6.23 -4.80 42.47
C SER A 86 -7.55 -4.03 42.27
N PHE A 87 -7.53 -2.88 41.61
CA PHE A 87 -8.74 -2.15 41.22
C PHE A 87 -9.64 -3.01 40.32
N LEU A 88 -9.11 -3.59 39.24
CA LEU A 88 -9.91 -4.38 38.29
C LEU A 88 -10.42 -5.70 38.90
N LYS A 89 -9.67 -6.31 39.82
CA LYS A 89 -10.18 -7.46 40.61
C LYS A 89 -11.46 -7.09 41.36
N ASN A 90 -11.48 -5.95 42.03
CA ASN A 90 -12.68 -5.47 42.74
C ASN A 90 -13.84 -5.24 41.75
N GLU A 91 -13.56 -4.63 40.59
CA GLU A 91 -14.59 -4.36 39.57
C GLU A 91 -15.21 -5.63 38.98
N PHE A 92 -14.40 -6.62 38.61
CA PHE A 92 -14.90 -7.89 38.07
C PHE A 92 -15.50 -8.82 39.12
N GLN A 93 -15.16 -8.65 40.41
CA GLN A 93 -15.89 -9.29 41.51
C GLN A 93 -17.30 -8.72 41.65
N ASN A 94 -17.47 -7.41 41.46
CA ASN A 94 -18.77 -6.76 41.51
C ASN A 94 -19.66 -7.15 40.32
N SER A 95 -19.11 -7.20 39.10
CA SER A 95 -19.85 -7.63 37.92
C SER A 95 -18.93 -8.15 36.82
N ARG A 96 -19.05 -9.45 36.54
CA ARG A 96 -18.23 -10.14 35.52
C ARG A 96 -18.55 -9.74 34.08
N ASP A 97 -19.75 -9.19 33.84
CA ASP A 97 -20.19 -8.79 32.49
C ASP A 97 -19.82 -7.36 32.10
N GLN A 98 -19.22 -6.60 33.02
CA GLN A 98 -18.75 -5.25 32.69
C GLN A 98 -17.63 -5.30 31.66
N GLN A 99 -17.57 -4.27 30.84
CA GLN A 99 -16.48 -4.09 29.89
C GLN A 99 -15.65 -2.88 30.26
N ILE A 100 -14.35 -3.09 30.38
CA ILE A 100 -13.42 -2.11 30.91
C ILE A 100 -12.31 -1.84 29.89
N LEU A 101 -12.01 -0.56 29.69
CA LEU A 101 -10.89 -0.12 28.86
C LEU A 101 -9.82 0.52 29.75
N VAL A 102 -8.59 0.02 29.68
CA VAL A 102 -7.45 0.53 30.44
C VAL A 102 -6.48 1.21 29.50
N PHE A 103 -6.16 2.48 29.75
CA PHE A 103 -5.16 3.22 28.97
C PHE A 103 -3.80 3.18 29.66
N ARG A 104 -2.79 2.75 28.91
CA ARG A 104 -1.37 2.83 29.26
C ARG A 104 -0.61 3.74 28.30
N SER A 105 0.47 4.36 28.77
CA SER A 105 1.28 5.29 27.97
C SER A 105 2.16 4.61 26.90
N THR A 106 2.54 3.35 27.11
CA THR A 106 3.41 2.60 26.18
C THR A 106 2.83 1.25 25.76
N VAL A 107 3.27 0.76 24.60
CA VAL A 107 2.92 -0.56 24.07
C VAL A 107 3.35 -1.67 25.04
N ASN A 108 4.57 -1.60 25.57
CA ASN A 108 5.11 -2.61 26.49
C ASN A 108 4.29 -2.65 27.78
N ASP A 109 3.91 -1.50 28.32
CA ASP A 109 3.09 -1.43 29.53
C ASP A 109 1.69 -1.98 29.27
N ALA A 110 1.10 -1.71 28.11
CA ALA A 110 -0.20 -2.25 27.72
C ALA A 110 -0.18 -3.79 27.65
N GLU A 111 0.81 -4.37 26.96
CA GLU A 111 1.00 -5.82 26.87
C GLU A 111 1.26 -6.44 28.25
N HIS A 112 2.20 -5.88 29.02
CA HIS A 112 2.56 -6.39 30.35
C HIS A 112 1.37 -6.36 31.31
N THR A 113 0.59 -5.28 31.29
CA THR A 113 -0.63 -5.17 32.11
C THR A 113 -1.67 -6.19 31.70
N ALA A 114 -1.90 -6.38 30.40
CA ALA A 114 -2.86 -7.35 29.90
C ALA A 114 -2.47 -8.79 30.31
N VAL A 115 -1.20 -9.15 30.18
CA VAL A 115 -0.68 -10.47 30.62
C VAL A 115 -0.88 -10.65 32.11
N ARG A 116 -0.52 -9.64 32.91
CA ARG A 116 -0.68 -9.70 34.35
C ARG A 116 -2.15 -9.85 34.74
N LEU A 117 -3.06 -9.09 34.13
CA LEU A 117 -4.50 -9.22 34.34
C LEU A 117 -5.01 -10.61 33.96
N ALA A 118 -4.57 -11.15 32.83
CA ALA A 118 -5.01 -12.47 32.38
C ALA A 118 -4.62 -13.59 33.36
N ARG A 119 -3.43 -13.50 33.96
CA ARG A 119 -2.98 -14.46 35.00
C ARG A 119 -3.75 -14.35 36.31
N GLU A 120 -4.26 -13.16 36.61
CA GLU A 120 -4.90 -12.85 37.89
C GLU A 120 -6.44 -12.95 37.83
N LEU A 121 -7.02 -12.84 36.63
CA LEU A 121 -8.47 -12.85 36.36
C LEU A 121 -8.91 -14.09 35.57
N THR A 122 -8.31 -15.24 35.86
CA THR A 122 -8.61 -16.53 35.18
C THR A 122 -10.07 -16.97 35.30
N THR A 123 -10.80 -16.43 36.28
CA THR A 123 -12.22 -16.72 36.51
C THR A 123 -13.16 -16.14 35.45
N LEU A 124 -12.67 -15.25 34.58
CA LEU A 124 -13.43 -14.71 33.46
C LEU A 124 -13.58 -15.72 32.31
N GLY A 125 -12.69 -16.71 32.23
CA GLY A 125 -12.71 -17.73 31.17
C GLY A 125 -12.27 -17.21 29.79
N PRO A 126 -12.18 -18.11 28.79
CA PRO A 126 -11.61 -17.83 27.49
C PRO A 126 -12.58 -17.15 26.51
N ALA A 127 -12.01 -16.28 25.66
CA ALA A 127 -12.63 -15.75 24.46
C ALA A 127 -12.47 -16.74 23.28
N GLU A 128 -13.28 -17.80 23.28
CA GLU A 128 -13.18 -18.95 22.36
C GLU A 128 -13.24 -18.59 20.87
N VAL A 129 -14.13 -17.69 20.47
CA VAL A 129 -14.31 -17.27 19.07
C VAL A 129 -13.08 -16.48 18.61
N ALA A 130 -12.63 -15.51 19.42
CA ALA A 130 -11.41 -14.77 19.13
C ALA A 130 -10.18 -15.68 19.05
N LEU A 131 -10.01 -16.62 19.99
CA LEU A 131 -8.91 -17.60 20.00
C LEU A 131 -8.90 -18.47 18.74
N LYS A 132 -10.07 -18.99 18.34
CA LYS A 132 -10.19 -19.82 17.14
C LYS A 132 -9.79 -19.05 15.88
N ARG A 133 -10.17 -17.78 15.76
CA ARG A 133 -9.82 -16.93 14.62
C ARG A 133 -8.33 -16.59 14.57
N LEU A 134 -7.70 -16.36 15.72
CA LEU A 134 -6.26 -16.11 15.79
C LEU A 134 -5.43 -17.35 15.49
N ALA A 135 -5.93 -18.55 15.79
CA ALA A 135 -5.23 -19.81 15.53
C ALA A 135 -4.98 -20.08 14.03
N ASP A 136 -5.78 -19.48 13.15
CA ASP A 136 -5.63 -19.61 11.70
C ASP A 136 -4.67 -18.55 11.09
N MET A 137 -4.08 -17.65 11.90
CA MET A 137 -3.18 -16.57 11.46
C MET A 137 -1.68 -16.94 11.60
N ASP A 138 -0.81 -16.14 10.98
CA ASP A 138 0.65 -16.27 11.14
C ASP A 138 1.05 -16.11 12.61
N THR A 139 1.79 -17.09 13.16
CA THR A 139 2.28 -17.02 14.54
C THR A 139 3.41 -16.01 14.67
N THR A 140 3.19 -14.96 15.47
CA THR A 140 4.17 -13.95 15.88
C THR A 140 4.35 -13.96 17.39
N GLU A 141 5.42 -13.34 17.91
CA GLU A 141 5.57 -13.19 19.37
C GLU A 141 4.37 -12.48 20.00
N VAL A 142 3.85 -11.44 19.34
CA VAL A 142 2.68 -10.67 19.80
C VAL A 142 1.41 -11.53 19.79
N ASN A 143 1.21 -12.33 18.75
CA ASN A 143 0.05 -13.21 18.61
C ASN A 143 -0.01 -14.24 19.76
N VAL A 144 1.12 -14.84 20.13
CA VAL A 144 1.20 -15.79 21.25
C VAL A 144 0.80 -15.13 22.57
N VAL A 145 1.30 -13.92 22.83
CA VAL A 145 0.97 -13.15 24.03
C VAL A 145 -0.51 -12.76 24.04
N LEU A 146 -1.07 -12.36 22.89
CA LEU A 146 -2.50 -12.05 22.76
C LEU A 146 -3.36 -13.28 23.05
N GLN A 147 -3.00 -14.45 22.53
CA GLN A 147 -3.68 -15.71 22.82
C GLN A 147 -3.61 -16.08 24.32
N GLU A 148 -2.47 -15.87 25.00
CA GLU A 148 -2.38 -16.07 26.45
C GLU A 148 -3.39 -15.18 27.20
N CYS A 149 -3.49 -13.91 26.81
CA CYS A 149 -4.43 -12.96 27.42
C CYS A 149 -5.90 -13.36 27.19
N LEU A 150 -6.25 -13.76 25.97
CA LEU A 150 -7.62 -14.07 25.58
C LEU A 150 -8.19 -15.30 26.29
N ARG A 151 -7.35 -16.18 26.86
CA ARG A 151 -7.80 -17.28 27.74
C ARG A 151 -8.50 -16.82 29.02
N SER A 152 -8.38 -15.54 29.35
CA SER A 152 -9.06 -14.91 30.49
C SER A 152 -9.93 -13.72 30.05
N SER A 153 -10.37 -13.69 28.78
CA SER A 153 -11.18 -12.60 28.22
C SER A 153 -10.53 -11.21 28.34
N ILE A 154 -9.19 -11.18 28.43
CA ILE A 154 -8.38 -9.97 28.43
C ILE A 154 -7.70 -9.86 27.07
N ALA A 155 -7.57 -8.65 26.54
CA ALA A 155 -6.77 -8.38 25.36
C ALA A 155 -5.95 -7.10 25.55
N PHE A 156 -4.94 -6.91 24.72
CA PHE A 156 -4.32 -5.61 24.52
C PHE A 156 -4.63 -5.09 23.10
N HIS A 157 -4.61 -3.78 22.92
CA HIS A 157 -4.80 -3.13 21.62
C HIS A 157 -3.72 -2.07 21.40
N THR A 158 -2.74 -2.42 20.57
CA THR A 158 -1.53 -1.61 20.32
C THR A 158 -1.22 -1.56 18.84
N SER A 159 -0.26 -0.71 18.45
CA SER A 159 0.24 -0.62 17.08
C SER A 159 0.97 -1.89 16.59
N GLU A 160 1.37 -2.77 17.51
CA GLU A 160 2.06 -4.02 17.20
C GLU A 160 1.12 -5.10 16.65
N LEU A 161 -0.18 -4.99 16.93
CA LEU A 161 -1.18 -5.87 16.34
C LEU A 161 -1.41 -5.54 14.85
N THR A 162 -1.60 -6.60 14.07
CA THR A 162 -2.07 -6.50 12.69
C THR A 162 -3.45 -5.84 12.61
N LEU A 163 -3.87 -5.42 11.41
CA LEU A 163 -5.23 -4.89 11.23
C LEU A 163 -6.27 -5.98 11.52
N GLU A 164 -5.99 -7.21 11.11
CA GLU A 164 -6.83 -8.38 11.32
C GLU A 164 -6.92 -8.76 12.81
N GLU A 165 -5.80 -8.81 13.54
CA GLU A 165 -5.81 -9.03 15.00
C GLU A 165 -6.58 -7.94 15.74
N ARG A 166 -6.38 -6.67 15.36
CA ARG A 166 -7.15 -5.55 15.93
C ARG A 166 -8.64 -5.71 15.66
N ALA A 167 -9.03 -6.10 14.46
CA ALA A 167 -10.43 -6.34 14.12
C ALA A 167 -11.04 -7.48 14.96
N ILE A 168 -10.29 -8.57 15.19
CA ILE A 168 -10.71 -9.67 16.07
C ILE A 168 -10.91 -9.19 17.51
N VAL A 169 -9.96 -8.45 18.06
CA VAL A 169 -10.06 -7.87 19.42
C VAL A 169 -11.24 -6.90 19.51
N GLU A 170 -11.44 -6.06 18.50
CA GLU A 170 -12.54 -5.09 18.46
C GLU A 170 -13.91 -5.77 18.35
N GLU A 171 -14.04 -6.83 17.57
CA GLU A 171 -15.27 -7.59 17.44
C GLU A 171 -15.57 -8.43 18.69
N GLY A 172 -14.54 -9.08 19.25
CA GLY A 172 -14.65 -9.82 20.52
C GLY A 172 -15.07 -8.92 21.68
N PHE A 173 -14.57 -7.68 21.72
CA PHE A 173 -15.05 -6.72 22.72
C PHE A 173 -16.44 -6.19 22.38
N ARG A 174 -16.78 -5.89 21.12
CA ARG A 174 -18.14 -5.44 20.77
C ARG A 174 -19.22 -6.48 21.10
N SER A 175 -18.91 -7.77 20.94
CA SER A 175 -19.81 -8.88 21.25
C SER A 175 -19.91 -9.21 22.75
N GLY A 176 -19.04 -8.63 23.59
CA GLY A 176 -18.98 -8.89 25.02
C GLY A 176 -18.19 -10.13 25.42
N GLU A 177 -17.56 -10.81 24.47
CA GLU A 177 -16.66 -11.94 24.70
C GLU A 177 -15.38 -11.48 25.41
N ILE A 178 -14.76 -10.40 24.95
CA ILE A 178 -13.61 -9.78 25.62
C ILE A 178 -14.12 -8.78 26.65
N LYS A 179 -13.73 -8.93 27.91
CA LYS A 179 -14.18 -8.11 29.04
C LYS A 179 -13.26 -6.94 29.34
N CYS A 180 -11.97 -7.06 29.06
CA CYS A 180 -11.00 -5.98 29.28
C CYS A 180 -10.09 -5.81 28.08
N ILE A 181 -9.91 -4.56 27.64
CA ILE A 181 -8.83 -4.19 26.71
C ILE A 181 -7.85 -3.28 27.44
N VAL A 182 -6.56 -3.56 27.31
CA VAL A 182 -5.49 -2.63 27.68
C VAL A 182 -4.91 -2.00 26.41
N ALA A 183 -4.98 -0.69 26.27
CA ALA A 183 -4.61 -0.01 25.04
C ALA A 183 -3.69 1.19 25.26
N THR A 184 -3.01 1.59 24.19
CA THR A 184 -2.36 2.91 24.12
C THR A 184 -3.36 4.00 23.73
N SER A 185 -3.01 5.26 23.95
CA SER A 185 -3.86 6.43 23.64
C SER A 185 -4.30 6.53 22.17
N THR A 186 -3.59 5.88 21.25
CA THR A 186 -3.97 5.78 19.82
C THR A 186 -5.37 5.20 19.60
N LEU A 187 -5.84 4.29 20.47
CA LEU A 187 -7.20 3.74 20.40
C LEU A 187 -8.26 4.83 20.68
N ALA A 188 -7.93 5.84 21.50
CA ALA A 188 -8.85 6.91 21.87
C ALA A 188 -9.26 7.79 20.69
N MET A 189 -8.54 7.74 19.56
CA MET A 189 -8.80 8.57 18.38
C MET A 189 -9.45 7.83 17.19
N GLY A 190 -9.45 6.48 17.17
CA GLY A 190 -9.66 5.74 15.91
C GLY A 190 -10.84 4.78 15.82
N VAL A 191 -11.38 4.28 16.94
CA VAL A 191 -12.35 3.16 16.89
C VAL A 191 -13.53 3.40 17.83
N ASN A 192 -14.77 3.13 17.38
CA ASN A 192 -15.96 3.24 18.21
C ASN A 192 -16.13 2.02 19.13
N MET A 193 -15.44 2.03 20.27
CA MET A 193 -15.47 0.98 21.28
C MET A 193 -16.06 1.51 22.59
N PRO A 194 -17.40 1.55 22.75
CA PRO A 194 -18.01 1.98 24.00
C PRO A 194 -17.81 0.91 25.08
N CYS A 195 -17.49 1.34 26.29
CA CYS A 195 -17.31 0.47 27.44
C CYS A 195 -18.11 1.01 28.64
N THR A 196 -18.30 0.18 29.67
CA THR A 196 -18.94 0.61 30.92
C THR A 196 -17.97 1.47 31.72
N LYS A 197 -16.68 1.08 31.76
CA LYS A 197 -15.64 1.78 32.52
C LYS A 197 -14.38 2.06 31.72
N VAL A 198 -13.76 3.20 32.00
CA VAL A 198 -12.42 3.56 31.53
C VAL A 198 -11.50 3.72 32.73
N VAL A 199 -10.27 3.23 32.64
CA VAL A 199 -9.21 3.41 33.65
C VAL A 199 -8.02 4.09 32.98
N ILE A 200 -7.58 5.21 33.53
CA ILE A 200 -6.43 5.99 33.09
C ILE A 200 -5.41 6.00 34.25
N VAL A 201 -4.15 5.73 33.93
CA VAL A 201 -3.10 5.53 34.95
C VAL A 201 -1.92 6.48 34.76
N GLU A 202 -1.71 6.96 33.53
CA GLU A 202 -0.64 7.88 33.19
C GLU A 202 -1.20 9.12 32.49
N LEU A 203 -0.53 10.26 32.70
CA LEU A 203 -0.89 11.55 32.11
C LEU A 203 0.08 11.99 31.01
N GLU A 204 0.99 11.11 30.58
CA GLU A 204 2.00 11.42 29.57
C GLU A 204 2.01 10.37 28.46
N ARG A 205 2.45 10.79 27.27
CA ARG A 205 2.72 9.92 26.13
C ARG A 205 4.04 10.26 25.47
N TRP A 206 4.63 9.27 24.82
CA TRP A 206 5.77 9.51 23.93
C TRP A 206 5.36 10.43 22.77
N ASN A 207 6.16 11.45 22.51
CA ASN A 207 6.05 12.27 21.31
C ASN A 207 7.30 12.02 20.46
N GLU A 208 7.09 11.37 19.31
CA GLU A 208 8.17 11.00 18.39
C GLU A 208 8.95 12.21 17.89
N ARG A 209 8.27 13.33 17.64
CA ARG A 209 8.89 14.57 17.15
C ARG A 209 9.71 15.26 18.23
N ALA A 210 9.22 15.29 19.46
CA ALA A 210 9.92 15.90 20.59
C ALA A 210 11.01 15.00 21.17
N GLY A 211 11.03 13.71 20.79
CA GLY A 211 11.97 12.72 21.32
C GLY A 211 11.86 12.50 22.84
N LYS A 212 10.70 12.82 23.42
CA LYS A 212 10.45 12.73 24.87
C LYS A 212 8.98 12.49 25.17
N ASN A 213 8.70 12.09 26.41
CA ASN A 213 7.34 12.08 26.92
C ASN A 213 6.83 13.52 27.09
N ILE A 214 5.59 13.75 26.69
CA ILE A 214 4.87 14.99 26.91
C ILE A 214 3.54 14.69 27.63
N PRO A 215 3.02 15.63 28.43
CA PRO A 215 1.68 15.50 29.00
C PRO A 215 0.62 15.33 27.92
N TYR A 216 -0.44 14.57 28.23
CA TYR A 216 -1.65 14.60 27.44
C TYR A 216 -2.26 16.00 27.47
N THR A 217 -2.84 16.39 26.36
CA THR A 217 -3.79 17.51 26.31
C THR A 217 -5.06 17.13 27.06
N VAL A 218 -5.82 18.13 27.53
CA VAL A 218 -7.15 17.89 28.13
C VAL A 218 -8.08 17.24 27.13
N MET A 219 -7.95 17.58 25.84
CA MET A 219 -8.70 16.93 24.77
C MET A 219 -8.39 15.45 24.64
N GLU A 220 -7.11 15.06 24.66
CA GLU A 220 -6.72 13.64 24.65
C GLU A 220 -7.26 12.90 25.87
N TYR A 221 -7.17 13.50 27.06
CA TYR A 221 -7.75 12.93 28.29
C TYR A 221 -9.27 12.74 28.18
N ARG A 222 -10.00 13.78 27.76
CA ARG A 222 -11.47 13.72 27.61
C ARG A 222 -11.92 12.74 26.52
N ASN A 223 -11.11 12.57 25.47
CA ASN A 223 -11.36 11.56 24.45
C ASN A 223 -11.19 10.13 24.99
N MET A 224 -10.27 9.93 25.95
CA MET A 224 -10.13 8.66 26.68
C MET A 224 -11.31 8.45 27.63
N SER A 225 -11.59 9.39 28.53
CA SER A 225 -12.67 9.26 29.53
C SER A 225 -14.05 9.12 28.88
N GLY A 226 -14.29 9.86 27.80
CA GLY A 226 -15.55 9.86 27.04
C GLY A 226 -15.91 8.55 26.33
N ARG A 227 -15.03 7.53 26.35
CA ARG A 227 -15.32 6.17 25.87
C ARG A 227 -16.24 5.40 26.81
N ALA A 228 -16.34 5.79 28.08
CA ALA A 228 -17.30 5.23 29.02
C ALA A 228 -18.72 5.74 28.72
N GLY A 229 -19.72 4.85 28.69
CA GLY A 229 -21.15 5.17 28.58
C GLY A 229 -21.52 5.97 27.32
N ARG A 230 -21.78 5.30 26.19
CA ARG A 230 -22.22 5.94 24.93
C ARG A 230 -23.65 5.56 24.53
N PHE A 231 -24.46 6.58 24.28
CA PHE A 231 -25.86 6.49 23.86
C PHE A 231 -26.02 5.65 22.58
N GLY A 232 -27.01 4.76 22.57
CA GLY A 232 -27.35 3.90 21.41
C GLY A 232 -26.52 2.61 21.27
N LEU A 233 -25.50 2.40 22.11
CA LEU A 233 -24.69 1.17 22.11
C LEU A 233 -24.71 0.44 23.45
N ARG A 234 -24.82 1.17 24.58
CA ARG A 234 -25.15 0.63 25.92
C ARG A 234 -26.02 1.66 26.65
N ASN A 235 -27.11 1.23 27.28
CA ASN A 235 -28.06 2.11 27.99
C ASN A 235 -27.68 2.35 29.47
N GLU A 236 -26.44 2.02 29.85
CA GLU A 236 -25.93 2.14 31.22
C GLU A 236 -25.08 3.40 31.39
N ASP A 237 -25.11 3.99 32.58
CA ASP A 237 -24.24 5.10 32.98
C ASP A 237 -22.76 4.66 32.89
N GLY A 238 -21.91 5.53 32.33
CA GLY A 238 -20.47 5.29 32.19
C GLY A 238 -19.67 5.89 33.34
N ALA A 239 -18.54 5.27 33.68
CA ALA A 239 -17.59 5.85 34.62
C ALA A 239 -16.14 5.80 34.09
N SER A 240 -15.37 6.85 34.34
CA SER A 240 -13.92 6.86 34.09
C SER A 240 -13.16 7.15 35.37
N TYR A 241 -12.09 6.40 35.61
CA TYR A 241 -11.25 6.53 36.79
C TYR A 241 -9.83 6.91 36.39
N TYR A 242 -9.29 7.95 37.01
CA TYR A 242 -7.85 8.16 37.12
C TYR A 242 -7.36 7.57 38.44
N LEU A 243 -6.43 6.61 38.40
CA LEU A 243 -5.88 6.00 39.61
C LEU A 243 -4.69 6.81 40.12
N ALA A 244 -4.93 7.79 40.98
CA ALA A 244 -3.87 8.59 41.59
C ALA A 244 -3.06 7.76 42.61
N ASP A 245 -1.78 8.09 42.74
CA ASP A 245 -0.88 7.51 43.74
C ASP A 245 -1.06 8.20 45.10
N ASP A 246 -1.20 9.52 45.06
CA ASP A 246 -1.30 10.36 46.24
C ASP A 246 -2.29 11.53 46.08
N PRO A 247 -2.70 12.20 47.18
CA PRO A 247 -3.67 13.29 47.14
C PRO A 247 -3.24 14.53 46.32
N MET A 248 -1.94 14.79 46.16
CA MET A 248 -1.44 15.92 45.36
C MET A 248 -1.62 15.64 43.87
N GLU A 249 -1.25 14.43 43.42
CA GLU A 249 -1.55 13.99 42.06
C GLU A 249 -3.07 14.01 41.80
N ALA A 250 -3.85 13.55 42.78
CA ALA A 250 -5.30 13.53 42.63
C ALA A 250 -5.89 14.93 42.43
N LYS A 251 -5.43 15.90 43.23
CA LYS A 251 -5.80 17.30 43.12
C LYS A 251 -5.40 17.88 41.76
N TYR A 252 -4.17 17.62 41.31
CA TYR A 252 -3.67 18.08 40.02
C TYR A 252 -4.55 17.59 38.87
N VAL A 253 -4.93 16.31 38.86
CA VAL A 253 -5.78 15.74 37.79
C VAL A 253 -7.17 16.35 37.80
N LEU A 254 -7.75 16.50 38.99
CA LEU A 254 -9.07 17.10 39.16
C LEU A 254 -9.09 18.54 38.62
N GLU A 255 -8.08 19.34 38.96
CA GLU A 255 -7.97 20.74 38.53
C GLU A 255 -7.63 20.89 37.05
N ARG A 256 -6.65 20.13 36.55
CA ARG A 256 -6.11 20.30 35.19
C ARG A 256 -6.95 19.62 34.10
N TYR A 257 -7.45 18.41 34.35
CA TYR A 257 -8.05 17.56 33.31
C TYR A 257 -9.56 17.44 33.42
N ILE A 258 -10.08 17.21 34.62
CA ILE A 258 -11.53 17.01 34.83
C ILE A 258 -12.27 18.36 34.81
N ASN A 259 -11.81 19.32 35.62
CA ASN A 259 -12.38 20.66 35.72
C ASN A 259 -11.72 21.66 34.75
N GLY A 260 -10.54 21.34 34.24
CA GLY A 260 -9.80 22.22 33.34
C GLY A 260 -10.43 22.30 31.94
N ASN A 261 -10.19 23.42 31.28
CA ASN A 261 -10.65 23.64 29.90
C ASN A 261 -9.69 22.99 28.89
N PRO A 262 -10.22 22.46 27.77
CA PRO A 262 -9.44 22.13 26.59
C PRO A 262 -8.49 23.23 26.15
N GLU A 263 -7.33 22.83 25.65
CA GLU A 263 -6.40 23.73 24.98
C GLU A 263 -7.04 24.36 23.74
N PRO A 264 -6.74 25.63 23.42
CA PRO A 264 -7.21 26.26 22.20
C PRO A 264 -6.66 25.55 20.95
N ILE A 265 -7.45 25.56 19.87
CA ILE A 265 -6.99 24.99 18.60
C ILE A 265 -5.83 25.83 18.04
N GLU A 266 -4.72 25.18 17.69
CA GLU A 266 -3.57 25.82 17.06
C GLU A 266 -3.27 25.22 15.68
N SER A 267 -2.82 26.07 14.75
CA SER A 267 -2.37 25.64 13.43
C SER A 267 -1.05 24.87 13.48
N ALA A 268 -1.02 23.71 12.83
CA ALA A 268 0.17 22.87 12.64
C ALA A 268 0.97 23.19 11.36
N LEU A 269 0.55 24.18 10.56
CA LEU A 269 1.06 24.41 9.20
C LEU A 269 2.54 24.85 9.12
N THR A 270 3.14 25.34 10.20
CA THR A 270 4.50 25.93 10.15
C THR A 270 5.63 24.91 10.14
N GLU A 271 5.35 23.63 10.35
CA GLU A 271 6.39 22.61 10.48
C GLU A 271 7.02 22.23 9.13
N HIS A 272 6.37 22.57 8.01
CA HIS A 272 6.82 22.27 6.64
C HIS A 272 6.48 23.41 5.67
N LEU A 273 7.00 24.61 5.96
CA LEU A 273 6.73 25.82 5.16
C LEU A 273 7.16 25.65 3.69
N ASP A 274 8.23 24.90 3.47
CA ASP A 274 8.79 24.55 2.17
C ASP A 274 7.79 23.74 1.30
N LEU A 275 7.15 22.72 1.86
CA LEU A 275 6.07 21.97 1.20
C LEU A 275 4.87 22.88 0.90
N MET A 276 4.54 23.79 1.80
CA MET A 276 3.44 24.74 1.58
C MET A 276 3.75 25.69 0.43
N VAL A 277 4.99 26.15 0.29
CA VAL A 277 5.42 26.99 -0.85
C VAL A 277 5.24 26.25 -2.18
N ILE A 278 5.65 24.98 -2.25
CA ILE A 278 5.40 24.13 -3.43
C ILE A 278 3.90 24.01 -3.72
N PHE A 279 3.06 23.77 -2.71
CA PHE A 279 1.61 23.66 -2.90
C PHE A 279 0.96 24.98 -3.33
N CYS A 280 1.43 26.13 -2.84
CA CYS A 280 0.99 27.43 -3.31
C CYS A 280 1.29 27.60 -4.81
N LEU A 281 2.51 27.27 -5.24
CA LEU A 281 2.90 27.34 -6.65
C LEU A 281 2.11 26.36 -7.53
N ALA A 282 1.87 25.13 -7.07
CA ALA A 282 1.05 24.15 -7.76
C ALA A 282 -0.40 24.65 -7.93
N TYR A 283 -0.98 25.21 -6.87
CA TYR A 283 -2.35 25.73 -6.88
C TYR A 283 -2.51 26.94 -7.81
N MET A 284 -1.54 27.85 -7.79
CA MET A 284 -1.57 29.07 -8.60
C MET A 284 -1.16 28.86 -10.06
N GLY A 285 -0.42 27.79 -10.35
CA GLY A 285 0.28 27.57 -11.61
C GLY A 285 1.53 28.45 -11.80
N SER A 286 1.49 29.72 -11.39
CA SER A 286 2.66 30.61 -11.36
C SER A 286 2.50 31.73 -10.33
N GLY A 287 3.57 32.13 -9.65
CA GLY A 287 3.52 33.18 -8.62
C GLY A 287 4.86 33.80 -8.28
N ASN A 288 4.85 34.97 -7.66
CA ASN A 288 6.04 35.58 -7.05
C ASN A 288 5.97 35.44 -5.50
N ASN A 289 7.00 35.94 -4.80
CA ASN A 289 7.07 35.81 -3.33
C ASN A 289 5.93 36.54 -2.61
N ALA A 290 5.43 37.65 -3.16
CA ALA A 290 4.27 38.35 -2.61
C ALA A 290 3.01 37.51 -2.76
N ASP A 291 2.78 36.93 -3.96
CA ASP A 291 1.62 36.08 -4.20
C ASP A 291 1.62 34.84 -3.26
N ILE A 292 2.78 34.20 -3.08
CA ILE A 292 2.95 33.05 -2.16
C ILE A 292 2.65 33.48 -0.71
N THR A 293 3.16 34.66 -0.32
CA THR A 293 2.91 35.22 1.01
C THR A 293 1.42 35.42 1.23
N ASP A 294 0.70 35.99 0.26
CA ASP A 294 -0.73 36.28 0.39
C ASP A 294 -1.55 34.99 0.60
N VAL A 295 -1.24 33.93 -0.14
CA VAL A 295 -1.90 32.62 0.04
C VAL A 295 -1.63 32.05 1.45
N LEU A 296 -0.39 32.14 1.93
CA LEU A 296 -0.02 31.66 3.26
C LEU A 296 -0.69 32.49 4.37
N LEU A 297 -0.84 33.79 4.18
CA LEU A 297 -1.55 34.68 5.11
C LEU A 297 -3.05 34.38 5.17
N ASP A 298 -3.66 33.85 4.10
CA ASP A 298 -5.07 33.41 4.09
C ASP A 298 -5.28 32.01 4.71
N THR A 299 -4.21 31.32 5.13
CA THR A 299 -4.34 30.09 5.92
C THR A 299 -4.73 30.37 7.37
N PHE A 300 -5.21 29.35 8.08
CA PHE A 300 -5.46 29.46 9.52
C PHE A 300 -4.18 29.81 10.31
N ALA A 301 -3.02 29.35 9.81
CA ALA A 301 -1.73 29.74 10.36
C ALA A 301 -1.48 31.25 10.20
N GLY A 302 -1.87 31.83 9.07
CA GLY A 302 -1.79 33.26 8.82
C GLY A 302 -2.61 34.07 9.80
N SER A 303 -3.85 33.65 10.09
CA SER A 303 -4.69 34.33 11.08
C SER A 303 -4.16 34.27 12.52
N GLN A 304 -3.42 33.21 12.88
CA GLN A 304 -2.93 33.02 14.24
C GLN A 304 -1.50 33.53 14.45
N ARG A 305 -0.58 33.27 13.52
CA ARG A 305 0.86 33.43 13.71
C ARG A 305 1.47 34.59 12.95
N TRP A 306 0.90 35.00 11.82
CA TRP A 306 1.43 36.08 10.98
C TRP A 306 0.54 37.34 11.00
N ASN A 307 0.01 37.64 12.19
CA ASN A 307 -0.84 38.79 12.46
C ASN A 307 -0.05 40.10 12.73
N GLU A 308 1.21 40.00 13.13
CA GLU A 308 2.11 41.12 13.42
C GLU A 308 3.11 41.34 12.28
N ASP A 309 3.44 42.60 11.99
CA ASP A 309 4.26 42.95 10.83
C ASP A 309 5.67 42.34 10.85
N PHE A 310 6.36 42.32 12.00
CA PHE A 310 7.68 41.70 12.08
C PHE A 310 7.64 40.17 11.83
N LYS A 311 6.53 39.49 12.15
CA LYS A 311 6.34 38.06 11.87
C LYS A 311 6.07 37.83 10.39
N ARG A 312 5.35 38.74 9.73
CA ARG A 312 5.15 38.75 8.26
C ARG A 312 6.47 38.97 7.52
N ASP A 313 7.32 39.86 8.02
CA ASP A 313 8.66 40.07 7.45
C ASP A 313 9.56 38.84 7.61
N ALA A 314 9.49 38.16 8.76
CA ALA A 314 10.20 36.89 8.96
C ALA A 314 9.68 35.78 8.02
N LEU A 315 8.37 35.72 7.79
CA LEU A 315 7.77 34.80 6.81
C LEU A 315 8.30 35.09 5.40
N ARG A 316 8.30 36.35 4.96
CA ARG A 316 8.82 36.75 3.63
C ARG A 316 10.27 36.31 3.42
N LYS A 317 11.15 36.58 4.40
CA LYS A 317 12.54 36.11 4.37
C LYS A 317 12.66 34.59 4.28
N SER A 318 11.77 33.87 4.97
CA SER A 318 11.75 32.41 4.93
C SER A 318 11.32 31.90 3.54
N ILE A 319 10.31 32.53 2.94
CA ILE A 319 9.87 32.24 1.56
C ILE A 319 11.00 32.51 0.58
N ASP A 320 11.73 33.63 0.71
CA ASP A 320 12.87 33.95 -0.15
C ASP A 320 13.94 32.84 -0.13
N ASN A 321 14.29 32.36 1.07
CA ASN A 321 15.26 31.27 1.24
C ASN A 321 14.75 29.95 0.64
N ILE A 322 13.48 29.61 0.87
CA ILE A 322 12.86 28.39 0.34
C ILE A 322 12.85 28.41 -1.18
N VAL A 323 12.35 29.50 -1.78
CA VAL A 323 12.29 29.67 -3.25
C VAL A 323 13.69 29.56 -3.86
N SER A 324 14.70 30.16 -3.23
CA SER A 324 16.11 30.01 -3.66
C SER A 324 16.57 28.54 -3.63
N GLY A 325 16.26 27.81 -2.56
CA GLY A 325 16.57 26.38 -2.42
C GLY A 325 15.85 25.51 -3.46
N LEU A 326 14.57 25.77 -3.71
CA LEU A 326 13.77 25.07 -4.72
C LEU A 326 14.29 25.32 -6.13
N SER A 327 14.71 26.55 -6.44
CA SER A 327 15.28 26.91 -7.73
C SER A 327 16.64 26.24 -7.93
N THR A 328 17.49 26.23 -6.91
CA THR A 328 18.79 25.53 -6.93
C THR A 328 18.62 24.02 -7.16
N SER A 329 17.56 23.44 -6.59
CA SER A 329 17.24 22.02 -6.73
C SER A 329 16.50 21.67 -8.04
N GLY A 330 16.24 22.65 -8.91
CA GLY A 330 15.54 22.46 -10.19
C GLY A 330 14.04 22.12 -10.07
N LEU A 331 13.44 22.32 -8.89
CA LEU A 331 12.01 22.07 -8.67
C LEU A 331 11.13 23.22 -9.16
N ILE A 332 11.69 24.43 -9.26
CA ILE A 332 11.02 25.60 -9.82
C ILE A 332 11.90 26.30 -10.83
N GLU A 333 11.26 26.94 -11.80
CA GLU A 333 11.88 27.80 -12.79
C GLU A 333 11.29 29.21 -12.73
N LEU A 334 12.10 30.21 -13.13
CA LEU A 334 11.69 31.60 -13.19
C LEU A 334 11.35 31.98 -14.64
N ASP A 335 10.08 32.23 -14.91
CA ASP A 335 9.60 32.70 -16.21
C ASP A 335 8.95 34.09 -16.08
N THR A 336 9.44 35.07 -16.83
CA THR A 336 8.92 36.46 -16.83
C THR A 336 8.76 37.09 -15.44
N GLY A 337 9.67 36.78 -14.50
CA GLY A 337 9.62 37.30 -13.13
C GLY A 337 8.63 36.57 -12.21
N ARG A 338 8.08 35.43 -12.64
CA ARG A 338 7.19 34.57 -11.83
C ARG A 338 7.75 33.15 -11.77
N TYR A 339 7.67 32.53 -10.60
CA TYR A 339 8.07 31.14 -10.41
C TYR A 339 6.97 30.19 -10.89
N ARG A 340 7.37 29.11 -11.55
CA ARG A 340 6.54 27.95 -11.88
C ARG A 340 7.20 26.68 -11.42
N LEU A 341 6.40 25.67 -11.10
CA LEU A 341 6.94 24.33 -10.86
C LEU A 341 7.42 23.75 -12.19
N THR A 342 8.59 23.12 -12.17
CA THR A 342 9.01 22.23 -13.25
C THR A 342 8.20 20.93 -13.19
N ASP A 343 8.29 20.06 -14.21
CA ASP A 343 7.65 18.75 -14.15
C ASP A 343 8.15 17.90 -12.95
N LEU A 344 9.44 18.03 -12.62
CA LEU A 344 10.02 17.43 -11.41
C LEU A 344 9.46 18.06 -10.12
N GLY A 345 9.23 19.38 -10.12
CA GLY A 345 8.57 20.10 -9.03
C GLY A 345 7.11 19.68 -8.83
N LEU A 346 6.38 19.45 -9.91
CA LEU A 346 5.01 18.91 -9.89
C LEU A 346 5.00 17.49 -9.31
N LEU A 347 5.95 16.65 -9.71
CA LEU A 347 6.10 15.31 -9.15
C LEU A 347 6.40 15.37 -7.65
N CYS A 348 7.33 16.24 -7.22
CA CYS A 348 7.63 16.51 -5.81
C CYS A 348 6.37 16.90 -5.03
N ALA A 349 5.58 17.85 -5.55
CA ALA A 349 4.32 18.27 -4.95
C ALA A 349 3.34 17.10 -4.77
N SER A 350 3.23 16.22 -5.78
CA SER A 350 2.28 15.10 -5.72
C SER A 350 2.71 13.96 -4.80
N SER A 351 4.01 13.82 -4.52
CA SER A 351 4.58 12.71 -3.71
C SER A 351 4.21 12.78 -2.21
N GLY A 352 4.00 14.00 -1.71
CA GLY A 352 3.87 14.28 -0.28
C GLY A 352 5.10 13.88 0.55
N MET A 353 6.26 13.70 -0.09
CA MET A 353 7.55 13.48 0.56
C MET A 353 8.12 14.79 1.12
N ASP A 354 9.04 14.67 2.06
CA ASP A 354 9.90 15.76 2.49
C ASP A 354 10.79 16.21 1.32
N ILE A 355 10.97 17.53 1.13
CA ILE A 355 11.63 18.08 -0.06
C ILE A 355 13.08 17.63 -0.16
N GLU A 356 13.81 17.64 0.95
CA GLU A 356 15.20 17.17 0.97
C GLU A 356 15.27 15.67 0.61
N SER A 357 14.30 14.89 1.06
CA SER A 357 14.21 13.46 0.75
C SER A 357 13.90 13.22 -0.73
N PHE A 358 12.99 13.99 -1.32
CA PHE A 358 12.66 13.91 -2.75
C PHE A 358 13.84 14.33 -3.63
N VAL A 359 14.55 15.40 -3.26
CA VAL A 359 15.76 15.86 -3.97
C VAL A 359 16.86 14.81 -3.87
N ALA A 360 17.13 14.27 -2.68
CA ALA A 360 18.13 13.20 -2.49
C ALA A 360 17.81 11.95 -3.32
N LEU A 361 16.52 11.57 -3.39
CA LEU A 361 16.05 10.46 -4.22
C LEU A 361 16.27 10.73 -5.72
N SER A 362 15.88 11.90 -6.18
CA SER A 362 16.02 12.33 -7.58
C SER A 362 17.48 12.40 -8.01
N ASP A 363 18.33 13.01 -7.18
CA ASP A 363 19.77 13.12 -7.42
C ASP A 363 20.44 11.74 -7.51
N TRP A 364 20.09 10.83 -6.60
CA TRP A 364 20.66 9.48 -6.58
C TRP A 364 20.27 8.71 -7.84
N ILE A 365 19.00 8.79 -8.25
CA ILE A 365 18.51 8.15 -9.46
C ILE A 365 19.20 8.76 -10.67
N GLN A 366 19.25 10.09 -10.78
CA GLN A 366 19.86 10.80 -11.91
C GLN A 366 21.32 10.39 -12.13
N LYS A 367 22.14 10.32 -11.07
CA LYS A 367 23.58 10.04 -11.12
C LYS A 367 23.95 8.60 -11.48
N ARG A 368 23.00 7.65 -11.50
CA ARG A 368 23.27 6.22 -11.69
C ARG A 368 22.68 5.68 -12.99
N GLU A 369 23.47 4.89 -13.70
CA GLU A 369 23.02 4.21 -14.92
C GLU A 369 22.37 2.85 -14.64
N ARG A 370 22.86 2.14 -13.62
CA ARG A 370 22.39 0.80 -13.23
C ARG A 370 21.71 0.84 -11.87
N PHE A 371 20.69 0.00 -11.72
CA PHE A 371 19.98 -0.16 -10.47
C PHE A 371 20.71 -1.17 -9.58
N SER A 372 20.94 -0.79 -8.33
CA SER A 372 21.39 -1.67 -7.25
C SER A 372 20.32 -1.69 -6.16
N ARG A 373 19.91 -2.90 -5.77
CA ARG A 373 18.91 -3.09 -4.72
C ARG A 373 19.40 -2.60 -3.36
N VAL A 374 20.64 -2.90 -2.99
CA VAL A 374 21.19 -2.54 -1.68
C VAL A 374 21.51 -1.05 -1.60
N ASP A 375 22.12 -0.47 -2.62
CA ASP A 375 22.41 0.97 -2.64
C ASP A 375 21.11 1.78 -2.58
N PHE A 376 20.06 1.33 -3.28
CA PHE A 376 18.76 1.99 -3.25
C PHE A 376 18.10 1.85 -1.87
N LEU A 377 18.04 0.65 -1.28
CA LEU A 377 17.52 0.46 0.08
C LEU A 377 18.31 1.27 1.11
N ALA A 378 19.62 1.38 0.95
CA ALA A 378 20.47 2.21 1.81
C ALA A 378 20.10 3.69 1.70
N LEU A 379 19.87 4.21 0.50
CA LEU A 379 19.34 5.56 0.30
C LEU A 379 17.99 5.72 1.01
N LEU A 380 17.02 4.84 0.71
CA LEU A 380 15.65 4.96 1.25
C LEU A 380 15.65 4.95 2.79
N SER A 381 16.50 4.09 3.38
CA SER A 381 16.63 3.98 4.83
C SER A 381 17.11 5.26 5.53
N GLY A 382 17.76 6.17 4.79
CA GLY A 382 18.23 7.47 5.28
C GLY A 382 17.26 8.63 5.06
N LEU A 383 16.17 8.43 4.30
CA LEU A 383 15.18 9.48 4.04
C LEU A 383 14.29 9.72 5.26
N GLN A 384 13.75 10.93 5.38
CA GLN A 384 12.97 11.35 6.54
C GLN A 384 11.74 10.47 6.77
N GLU A 385 11.10 10.00 5.71
CA GLU A 385 9.94 9.11 5.76
C GLU A 385 10.25 7.79 6.49
N VAL A 386 11.45 7.26 6.29
CA VAL A 386 11.89 5.99 6.88
C VAL A 386 12.57 6.21 8.23
N VAL A 387 13.37 7.27 8.40
CA VAL A 387 14.04 7.60 9.65
C VAL A 387 13.05 7.92 10.77
N ARG A 388 11.91 8.56 10.44
CA ARG A 388 10.84 8.86 11.41
C ARG A 388 10.11 7.60 11.90
N CYS A 389 10.20 6.49 11.18
CA CYS A 389 9.63 5.23 11.65
C CYS A 389 10.43 4.74 12.86
N ARG A 390 9.75 4.59 14.00
CA ARG A 390 10.36 4.06 15.23
C ARG A 390 10.96 2.68 14.96
N PHE A 391 12.28 2.57 15.06
CA PHE A 391 13.01 1.30 14.91
C PHE A 391 13.88 1.06 16.15
N PRO A 392 13.29 0.56 17.26
CA PRO A 392 13.99 0.43 18.52
C PRO A 392 15.08 -0.66 18.42
N GLY A 393 16.17 -0.45 19.17
CA GLY A 393 17.22 -1.44 19.33
C GLY A 393 18.30 -0.97 20.27
N SER A 394 18.60 -1.79 21.27
CA SER A 394 19.72 -1.59 22.18
C SER A 394 21.05 -1.90 21.49
N SER A 395 22.16 -1.47 22.10
CA SER A 395 23.50 -1.87 21.64
C SER A 395 23.66 -3.39 21.60
N ASP A 396 22.99 -4.12 22.51
CA ASP A 396 22.97 -5.58 22.50
C ASP A 396 22.17 -6.16 21.34
N ASP A 397 21.03 -5.58 20.98
CA ASP A 397 20.26 -6.02 19.81
C ASP A 397 21.09 -5.89 18.53
N ILE A 398 21.83 -4.78 18.39
CA ILE A 398 22.74 -4.57 17.26
C ILE A 398 23.87 -5.61 17.27
N ARG A 399 24.49 -5.84 18.43
CA ARG A 399 25.58 -6.82 18.57
C ARG A 399 25.13 -8.24 18.24
N LEU A 400 23.95 -8.65 18.71
CA LEU A 400 23.40 -9.99 18.53
C LEU A 400 22.89 -10.23 17.10
N SER A 401 22.37 -9.20 16.43
CA SER A 401 21.91 -9.30 15.04
C SER A 401 23.04 -9.17 14.00
N ARG A 402 24.19 -8.59 14.38
CA ARG A 402 25.30 -8.25 13.46
C ARG A 402 25.70 -9.36 12.49
N GLY A 403 25.85 -10.59 12.95
CA GLY A 403 26.28 -11.70 12.09
C GLY A 403 25.27 -12.02 10.99
N TYR A 404 23.98 -12.00 11.32
CA TYR A 404 22.89 -12.23 10.37
C TYR A 404 22.73 -11.07 9.39
N VAL A 405 22.88 -9.83 9.86
CA VAL A 405 22.84 -8.64 9.02
C VAL A 405 23.98 -8.63 8.00
N ILE A 406 25.21 -8.96 8.42
CA ILE A 406 26.34 -9.09 7.50
C ILE A 406 26.07 -10.18 6.47
N LYS A 407 25.62 -11.35 6.90
CA LYS A 407 25.30 -12.47 5.99
C LYS A 407 24.28 -12.07 4.92
N LEU A 408 23.18 -11.42 5.30
CA LEU A 408 22.17 -10.94 4.36
C LEU A 408 22.73 -9.94 3.34
N LEU A 409 23.64 -9.06 3.78
CA LEU A 409 24.28 -8.10 2.88
C LEU A 409 25.33 -8.77 1.97
N GLU A 410 25.96 -9.86 2.39
CA GLU A 410 26.91 -10.66 1.59
C GLU A 410 26.23 -11.52 0.51
N GLU A 411 24.96 -11.90 0.74
CA GLU A 411 24.13 -12.65 -0.22
C GLU A 411 23.65 -11.78 -1.39
N GLU A 412 23.76 -10.45 -1.27
CA GLU A 412 23.49 -9.50 -2.35
C GLU A 412 24.74 -9.33 -3.24
N GLU A 413 24.55 -9.07 -4.54
CA GLU A 413 25.67 -9.01 -5.51
C GLU A 413 26.81 -8.09 -5.03
N TYR A 414 28.04 -8.60 -5.04
CA TYR A 414 29.22 -8.03 -4.37
C TYR A 414 29.78 -6.73 -5.00
N GLN A 415 29.04 -6.05 -5.88
CA GLN A 415 29.52 -4.90 -6.65
C GLN A 415 29.03 -3.52 -6.13
N ASP A 416 28.32 -3.50 -5.01
CA ASP A 416 27.65 -2.30 -4.50
C ASP A 416 28.48 -1.53 -3.43
N GLU A 417 28.67 -0.23 -3.64
CA GLU A 417 29.45 0.65 -2.74
C GLU A 417 28.80 0.75 -1.34
N ALA A 418 27.47 0.74 -1.25
CA ALA A 418 26.78 0.81 0.04
C ALA A 418 26.93 -0.49 0.85
N THR A 419 27.06 -1.66 0.21
CA THR A 419 27.25 -2.94 0.90
C THR A 419 28.51 -2.90 1.78
N GLY A 420 29.64 -2.48 1.21
CA GLY A 420 30.89 -2.32 1.96
C GLY A 420 30.80 -1.26 3.07
N ARG A 421 30.14 -0.13 2.78
CA ARG A 421 29.93 0.95 3.76
C ARG A 421 29.08 0.49 4.96
N LEU A 422 27.92 -0.11 4.71
CA LEU A 422 27.00 -0.60 5.75
C LEU A 422 27.64 -1.67 6.63
N MET A 423 28.40 -2.59 6.02
CA MET A 423 29.16 -3.59 6.79
C MET A 423 30.22 -2.94 7.69
N ASN A 424 30.93 -1.92 7.20
CA ASN A 424 31.92 -1.19 7.99
C ASN A 424 31.26 -0.41 9.14
N ASP A 425 30.11 0.22 8.90
CA ASP A 425 29.35 0.94 9.93
C ASP A 425 28.89 -0.01 11.05
N LEU A 426 28.44 -1.23 10.71
CA LEU A 426 28.13 -2.29 11.69
C LEU A 426 29.35 -2.84 12.44
N ARG A 427 30.55 -2.73 11.88
CA ARG A 427 31.79 -3.08 12.60
C ARG A 427 32.18 -1.98 13.60
N ARG A 428 31.68 -0.74 13.40
CA ARG A 428 32.01 0.47 14.18
C ARG A 428 30.88 0.96 15.09
N ILE A 429 30.03 0.06 15.60
CA ILE A 429 28.85 0.36 16.45
C ILE A 429 29.13 1.36 17.59
N ARG A 430 30.33 1.32 18.18
CA ARG A 430 30.72 2.24 19.27
C ARG A 430 30.82 3.71 18.85
N TYR A 431 30.92 4.00 17.56
CA TYR A 431 31.18 5.35 17.03
C TYR A 431 30.01 5.94 16.25
N ASP A 432 29.10 5.12 15.67
CA ASP A 432 27.96 5.62 14.90
C ASP A 432 26.72 4.73 15.03
N TRP A 433 25.89 5.01 16.04
CA TRP A 433 24.66 4.27 16.33
C TRP A 433 23.62 4.41 15.20
N ASN A 434 23.50 5.60 14.60
CA ASN A 434 22.52 5.86 13.54
C ASN A 434 22.81 5.02 12.29
N ARG A 435 24.08 4.93 11.88
CA ARG A 435 24.47 4.11 10.72
C ARG A 435 24.33 2.61 10.98
N ALA A 436 24.64 2.15 12.20
CA ALA A 436 24.40 0.75 12.57
C ALA A 436 22.90 0.39 12.50
N GLN A 437 22.02 1.31 12.89
CA GLN A 437 20.57 1.12 12.76
C GLN A 437 20.10 1.17 11.30
N GLN A 438 20.72 1.99 10.46
CA GLN A 438 20.45 2.01 9.03
C GLN A 438 20.67 0.62 8.41
N ALA A 439 21.82 0.00 8.69
CA ALA A 439 22.12 -1.33 8.17
C ALA A 439 21.15 -2.42 8.69
N ARG A 440 20.70 -2.33 9.95
CA ARG A 440 19.66 -3.21 10.49
C ARG A 440 18.30 -3.01 9.81
N ARG A 441 17.90 -1.78 9.47
CA ARG A 441 16.67 -1.50 8.71
C ARG A 441 16.74 -2.14 7.32
N VAL A 442 17.85 -1.96 6.61
CA VAL A 442 18.07 -2.57 5.28
C VAL A 442 17.98 -4.09 5.38
N ALA A 443 18.68 -4.72 6.34
CA ALA A 443 18.62 -6.17 6.51
C ALA A 443 17.25 -6.69 6.94
N ALA A 444 16.48 -5.94 7.73
CA ALA A 444 15.10 -6.30 8.08
C ALA A 444 14.23 -6.39 6.81
N ILE A 445 14.36 -5.42 5.91
CA ILE A 445 13.66 -5.43 4.62
C ILE A 445 14.16 -6.56 3.71
N LEU A 446 15.47 -6.76 3.61
CA LEU A 446 16.04 -7.86 2.82
C LEU A 446 15.56 -9.22 3.33
N ALA A 447 15.59 -9.47 4.64
CA ALA A 447 15.08 -10.70 5.24
C ALA A 447 13.59 -10.90 4.92
N TYR A 448 12.80 -9.83 5.00
CA TYR A 448 11.37 -9.86 4.68
C TYR A 448 11.12 -10.25 3.21
N ILE A 449 11.80 -9.63 2.25
CA ILE A 449 11.58 -9.90 0.82
C ILE A 449 12.26 -11.20 0.34
N ASN A 450 13.34 -11.63 1.00
CA ASN A 450 14.07 -12.87 0.67
C ASN A 450 13.46 -14.11 1.36
N GLY A 451 12.29 -13.98 2.00
CA GLY A 451 11.48 -15.12 2.43
C GLY A 451 11.79 -15.68 3.81
N TRP A 452 12.44 -14.92 4.69
CA TRP A 452 12.60 -15.35 6.08
C TRP A 452 11.24 -15.38 6.79
N GLY A 453 11.02 -16.33 7.68
CA GLY A 453 9.81 -16.37 8.51
C GLY A 453 9.73 -15.16 9.44
N ILE A 454 8.52 -14.67 9.79
CA ILE A 454 8.40 -13.50 10.67
C ILE A 454 9.10 -13.74 12.01
N GLY A 455 8.85 -14.88 12.66
CA GLY A 455 9.55 -15.23 13.91
C GLY A 455 11.07 -15.33 13.77
N GLU A 456 11.58 -15.73 12.59
CA GLU A 456 13.01 -15.76 12.31
C GLU A 456 13.59 -14.34 12.22
N ILE A 457 12.87 -13.40 11.60
CA ILE A 457 13.23 -11.98 11.53
C ILE A 457 13.22 -11.37 12.93
N GLU A 458 12.17 -11.62 13.73
CA GLU A 458 12.06 -11.12 15.11
C GLU A 458 13.26 -11.55 15.96
N GLN A 459 13.63 -12.83 15.90
CA GLN A 459 14.71 -13.39 16.70
C GLN A 459 16.11 -12.98 16.22
N ARG A 460 16.35 -12.99 14.90
CA ARG A 460 17.70 -12.80 14.33
C ARG A 460 18.03 -11.34 14.06
N ILE A 461 17.07 -10.56 13.57
CA ILE A 461 17.26 -9.12 13.29
C ILE A 461 16.91 -8.27 14.51
N ARG A 462 16.21 -8.83 15.50
CA ARG A 462 15.80 -8.14 16.75
C ARG A 462 14.87 -6.97 16.48
N VAL A 463 13.85 -7.22 15.66
CA VAL A 463 12.82 -6.24 15.29
C VAL A 463 11.45 -6.90 15.40
N ARG A 464 10.52 -6.30 16.15
CA ARG A 464 9.15 -6.80 16.27
C ARG A 464 8.38 -6.66 14.95
N TYR A 465 7.40 -7.53 14.72
CA TYR A 465 6.64 -7.53 13.48
C TYR A 465 5.88 -6.22 13.20
N GLY A 466 5.29 -5.57 14.21
CA GLY A 466 4.58 -4.30 14.02
C GLY A 466 5.51 -3.17 13.56
N THR A 467 6.72 -3.14 14.12
CA THR A 467 7.81 -2.27 13.65
C THR A 467 8.21 -2.60 12.21
N LEU A 468 8.42 -3.87 11.89
CA LEU A 468 8.78 -4.31 10.53
C LEU A 468 7.72 -3.91 9.49
N ARG A 469 6.43 -4.04 9.82
CA ARG A 469 5.31 -3.64 8.95
C ARG A 469 5.33 -2.14 8.68
N THR A 470 5.47 -1.33 9.73
CA THR A 470 5.53 0.14 9.62
C THR A 470 6.71 0.57 8.76
N LEU A 471 7.86 -0.06 8.97
CA LEU A 471 9.05 0.16 8.16
C LEU A 471 8.79 -0.23 6.69
N THR A 472 8.21 -1.40 6.44
CA THR A 472 7.91 -1.89 5.09
C THR A 472 6.99 -0.94 4.34
N GLU A 473 5.93 -0.43 4.97
CA GLU A 473 5.03 0.55 4.35
C GLU A 473 5.73 1.88 4.02
N ALA A 474 6.64 2.35 4.88
CA ALA A 474 7.46 3.53 4.58
C ALA A 474 8.38 3.29 3.38
N PHE A 475 9.07 2.15 3.33
CA PHE A 475 9.89 1.77 2.17
C PHE A 475 9.05 1.64 0.89
N LYS A 476 7.86 1.03 0.94
CA LYS A 476 6.94 0.92 -0.21
C LYS A 476 6.56 2.29 -0.75
N ARG A 477 6.18 3.21 0.14
CA ARG A 477 5.79 4.57 -0.23
C ARG A 477 6.92 5.26 -0.99
N VAL A 478 8.10 5.32 -0.41
CA VAL A 478 9.26 6.00 -1.04
C VAL A 478 9.71 5.27 -2.31
N CYS A 479 9.64 3.94 -2.34
CA CYS A 479 9.99 3.15 -3.52
C CYS A 479 9.06 3.42 -4.71
N ARG A 480 7.75 3.64 -4.47
CA ARG A 480 6.79 4.08 -5.51
C ARG A 480 7.17 5.44 -6.09
N GLU A 481 7.51 6.40 -5.24
CA GLU A 481 7.96 7.72 -5.71
C GLU A 481 9.26 7.61 -6.51
N GLY A 482 10.20 6.76 -6.07
CA GLY A 482 11.43 6.51 -6.80
C GLY A 482 11.21 5.89 -8.18
N LEU A 483 10.18 5.05 -8.35
CA LEU A 483 9.80 4.52 -9.66
C LEU A 483 9.31 5.64 -10.59
N LEU A 484 8.41 6.50 -10.11
CA LEU A 484 7.90 7.64 -10.89
C LEU A 484 9.02 8.60 -11.28
N VAL A 485 9.95 8.88 -10.37
CA VAL A 485 11.13 9.72 -10.65
C VAL A 485 12.04 9.06 -11.68
N ALA A 486 12.27 7.74 -11.60
CA ALA A 486 13.07 7.02 -12.59
C ALA A 486 12.43 7.04 -13.99
N GLU A 487 11.11 6.90 -14.07
CA GLU A 487 10.34 7.01 -15.32
C GLU A 487 10.43 8.42 -15.90
N TYR A 488 10.23 9.45 -15.07
CA TYR A 488 10.34 10.85 -15.47
C TYR A 488 11.74 11.18 -16.00
N LEU A 489 12.79 10.69 -15.33
CA LEU A 489 14.18 10.89 -15.76
C LEU A 489 14.59 10.04 -16.97
N GLY A 490 13.67 9.25 -17.54
CA GLY A 490 13.94 8.43 -18.73
C GLY A 490 14.95 7.31 -18.47
N LYS A 491 14.99 6.74 -17.25
CA LYS A 491 15.88 5.62 -16.93
C LYS A 491 15.53 4.38 -17.74
N THR A 492 16.53 3.50 -17.90
CA THR A 492 16.37 2.28 -18.71
C THR A 492 15.26 1.38 -18.18
N SER A 493 14.68 0.55 -19.07
CA SER A 493 13.68 -0.45 -18.67
C SER A 493 14.20 -1.40 -17.60
N GLU A 494 15.50 -1.71 -17.60
CA GLU A 494 16.13 -2.54 -16.56
C GLU A 494 16.13 -1.85 -15.20
N PHE A 495 16.46 -0.56 -15.14
CA PHE A 495 16.48 0.22 -13.91
C PHE A 495 15.09 0.31 -13.27
N THR A 496 14.08 0.65 -14.07
CA THR A 496 12.68 0.75 -13.62
C THR A 496 12.12 -0.62 -13.23
N LYS A 497 12.44 -1.69 -13.96
CA LYS A 497 12.12 -3.07 -13.57
C LYS A 497 12.76 -3.47 -12.24
N GLY A 498 13.99 -3.03 -11.97
CA GLY A 498 14.66 -3.25 -10.68
C GLY A 498 13.88 -2.67 -9.50
N ILE A 499 13.47 -1.40 -9.61
CA ILE A 499 12.63 -0.74 -8.59
C ILE A 499 11.27 -1.44 -8.48
N SER A 500 10.63 -1.77 -9.60
CA SER A 500 9.33 -2.46 -9.61
C SER A 500 9.40 -3.83 -8.92
N LYS A 501 10.44 -4.64 -9.21
CA LYS A 501 10.66 -5.93 -8.54
C LYS A 501 10.88 -5.77 -7.04
N LEU A 502 11.57 -4.72 -6.59
CA LEU A 502 11.73 -4.44 -5.17
C LEU A 502 10.39 -4.06 -4.54
N LEU A 503 9.61 -3.20 -5.20
CA LEU A 503 8.29 -2.78 -4.74
C LEU A 503 7.32 -3.96 -4.58
N GLU A 504 7.28 -4.88 -5.56
CA GLU A 504 6.50 -6.11 -5.44
C GLU A 504 6.98 -6.99 -4.28
N GLY A 505 8.29 -7.10 -4.09
CA GLY A 505 8.86 -7.82 -2.95
C GLY A 505 8.41 -7.23 -1.61
N LEU A 506 8.40 -5.90 -1.50
CA LEU A 506 7.90 -5.19 -0.32
C LEU A 506 6.38 -5.35 -0.13
N GLU A 507 5.60 -5.38 -1.21
CA GLU A 507 4.14 -5.52 -1.17
C GLU A 507 3.71 -6.87 -0.57
N PHE A 508 4.35 -7.95 -1.02
CA PHE A 508 3.95 -9.31 -0.63
C PHE A 508 4.81 -9.92 0.47
N GLY A 509 6.05 -9.46 0.64
CA GLY A 509 6.98 -10.00 1.62
C GLY A 509 7.43 -11.43 1.33
N VAL A 510 7.38 -11.86 0.07
CA VAL A 510 7.79 -13.21 -0.33
C VAL A 510 8.78 -13.14 -1.50
N PRO A 511 9.63 -14.17 -1.68
CA PRO A 511 10.52 -14.28 -2.84
C PRO A 511 9.75 -14.24 -4.15
N GLU A 512 10.43 -13.88 -5.25
CA GLU A 512 9.83 -13.74 -6.59
C GLU A 512 8.95 -14.93 -6.99
N LYS A 513 9.42 -16.16 -6.72
CA LYS A 513 8.68 -17.39 -7.00
C LYS A 513 7.31 -17.47 -6.34
N GLY A 514 7.12 -16.93 -5.14
CA GLY A 514 5.85 -17.03 -4.39
C GLY A 514 4.87 -15.88 -4.62
N ARG A 515 5.21 -14.89 -5.45
CA ARG A 515 4.43 -13.65 -5.57
C ARG A 515 3.05 -13.89 -6.17
N ASP A 516 2.92 -14.82 -7.10
CA ASP A 516 1.64 -15.10 -7.75
C ASP A 516 0.64 -15.74 -6.78
N LEU A 517 1.12 -16.62 -5.89
CA LEU A 517 0.30 -17.14 -4.80
C LEU A 517 -0.08 -16.05 -3.79
N ALA A 518 0.88 -15.19 -3.40
CA ALA A 518 0.61 -14.10 -2.46
C ALA A 518 -0.37 -13.05 -3.02
N ARG A 519 -0.35 -12.80 -4.34
CA ARG A 519 -1.22 -11.85 -5.03
C ARG A 519 -2.71 -12.21 -4.91
N LEU A 520 -3.04 -13.48 -4.75
CA LEU A 520 -4.41 -13.94 -4.57
C LEU A 520 -5.01 -13.50 -3.23
N ARG A 521 -4.17 -13.20 -2.23
CA ARG A 521 -4.59 -12.83 -0.85
C ARG A 521 -5.49 -13.88 -0.18
N VAL A 522 -5.37 -15.14 -0.60
CA VAL A 522 -6.07 -16.30 -0.02
C VAL A 522 -5.21 -16.98 1.03
N LEU A 523 -3.88 -16.97 0.84
CA LEU A 523 -2.90 -17.65 1.69
C LEU A 523 -2.16 -16.63 2.56
N ALA A 524 -1.92 -16.99 3.83
CA ALA A 524 -1.05 -16.23 4.71
C ALA A 524 0.41 -16.31 4.23
N ARG A 525 1.24 -15.34 4.64
CA ARG A 525 2.64 -15.26 4.20
C ARG A 525 3.42 -16.52 4.56
N SER A 526 3.26 -17.04 5.77
CA SER A 526 3.95 -18.28 6.19
C SER A 526 3.54 -19.50 5.34
N GLN A 527 2.28 -19.56 4.92
CA GLN A 527 1.76 -20.63 4.08
C GLN A 527 2.38 -20.55 2.68
N VAL A 528 2.41 -19.35 2.08
CA VAL A 528 3.08 -19.13 0.79
C VAL A 528 4.55 -19.55 0.86
N LEU A 529 5.29 -19.13 1.89
CA LEU A 529 6.69 -19.52 2.05
C LEU A 529 6.87 -21.04 2.21
N THR A 530 5.98 -21.69 2.96
CA THR A 530 6.00 -23.15 3.15
C THR A 530 5.78 -23.89 1.83
N LEU A 531 4.81 -23.43 1.03
CA LEU A 531 4.50 -24.00 -0.29
C LEU A 531 5.66 -23.79 -1.27
N VAL A 532 6.21 -22.57 -1.34
CA VAL A 532 7.34 -22.24 -2.23
C VAL A 532 8.56 -23.10 -1.90
N ASN A 533 8.85 -23.31 -0.60
CA ASN A 533 9.92 -24.20 -0.17
C ASN A 533 9.68 -25.68 -0.53
N ALA A 534 8.42 -26.08 -0.71
CA ALA A 534 8.03 -27.40 -1.20
C ALA A 534 7.95 -27.48 -2.74
N GLY A 535 8.23 -26.39 -3.47
CA GLY A 535 8.15 -26.33 -4.93
C GLY A 535 6.76 -26.01 -5.49
N ILE A 536 5.80 -25.68 -4.63
CA ILE A 536 4.47 -25.21 -5.01
C ILE A 536 4.49 -23.68 -4.95
N ASP A 537 4.84 -23.02 -6.06
CA ASP A 537 5.15 -21.59 -6.06
C ASP A 537 4.16 -20.72 -6.84
N ASN A 538 3.29 -21.33 -7.65
CA ASN A 538 2.30 -20.61 -8.45
C ASN A 538 0.89 -21.22 -8.34
N PRO A 539 -0.18 -20.48 -8.70
CA PRO A 539 -1.56 -20.96 -8.55
C PRO A 539 -1.85 -22.27 -9.27
N LEU A 540 -1.24 -22.52 -10.43
CA LEU A 540 -1.43 -23.77 -11.18
C LEU A 540 -0.85 -24.96 -10.40
N SER A 541 0.41 -24.85 -9.97
CA SER A 541 1.06 -25.88 -9.15
C SER A 541 0.29 -26.17 -7.85
N PHE A 542 -0.34 -25.15 -7.26
CA PHE A 542 -1.17 -25.30 -6.06
C PHE A 542 -2.47 -26.06 -6.34
N LEU A 543 -3.09 -25.82 -7.48
CA LEU A 543 -4.32 -26.52 -7.88
C LEU A 543 -4.04 -27.98 -8.28
N GLU A 544 -2.90 -28.24 -8.91
CA GLU A 544 -2.46 -29.58 -9.34
C GLU A 544 -1.97 -30.46 -8.17
N ALA A 545 -1.37 -29.87 -7.13
CA ALA A 545 -0.83 -30.63 -6.00
C ALA A 545 -1.92 -31.42 -5.25
N GLU A 546 -1.60 -32.62 -4.78
CA GLU A 546 -2.57 -33.48 -4.09
C GLU A 546 -3.06 -32.83 -2.78
N PRO A 547 -4.38 -32.85 -2.48
CA PRO A 547 -4.91 -32.25 -1.26
C PRO A 547 -4.24 -32.72 0.03
N ALA A 548 -3.87 -34.01 0.09
CA ALA A 548 -3.18 -34.61 1.22
C ALA A 548 -1.77 -34.02 1.44
N GLU A 549 -1.09 -33.66 0.36
CA GLU A 549 0.25 -33.05 0.41
C GLU A 549 0.16 -31.62 0.98
N ILE A 550 -0.77 -30.81 0.47
CA ILE A 550 -1.01 -29.45 0.97
C ILE A 550 -1.46 -29.49 2.44
N ALA A 551 -2.34 -30.43 2.81
CA ALA A 551 -2.81 -30.59 4.19
C ALA A 551 -1.65 -30.89 5.15
N LYS A 552 -0.72 -31.75 4.74
CA LYS A 552 0.47 -32.09 5.52
C LYS A 552 1.41 -30.90 5.69
N LEU A 553 1.59 -30.10 4.63
CA LEU A 553 2.45 -28.92 4.65
C LEU A 553 1.87 -27.80 5.53
N LEU A 554 0.58 -27.49 5.36
CA LEU A 554 -0.03 -26.29 5.95
C LEU A 554 -0.77 -26.52 7.26
N PHE A 555 -1.49 -27.63 7.39
CA PHE A 555 -2.50 -27.79 8.46
C PHE A 555 -2.17 -28.90 9.46
N LYS A 556 -1.13 -29.71 9.19
CA LYS A 556 -0.68 -30.83 10.03
C LYS A 556 -1.73 -31.92 10.33
N SER A 557 -3.00 -31.76 9.95
CA SER A 557 -4.02 -32.80 9.70
C SER A 557 -5.42 -32.17 9.54
N ASP A 558 -5.88 -31.93 8.31
CA ASP A 558 -7.28 -32.09 7.86
C ASP A 558 -7.41 -31.75 6.35
N GLY A 559 -7.86 -32.70 5.53
CA GLY A 559 -7.97 -32.54 4.07
C GLY A 559 -9.15 -31.67 3.63
N THR A 560 -10.21 -31.59 4.44
CA THR A 560 -11.42 -30.81 4.10
C THR A 560 -11.18 -29.30 4.02
N ARG A 561 -10.18 -28.78 4.73
CA ARG A 561 -9.78 -27.36 4.65
C ARG A 561 -9.09 -27.01 3.34
N VAL A 562 -8.36 -27.96 2.73
CA VAL A 562 -7.62 -27.72 1.49
C VAL A 562 -8.57 -27.54 0.30
N GLU A 563 -9.68 -28.26 0.28
CA GLU A 563 -10.61 -28.23 -0.85
C GLU A 563 -11.34 -26.90 -0.91
N ALA A 564 -11.74 -26.38 0.26
CA ALA A 564 -12.27 -25.03 0.38
C ALA A 564 -11.25 -23.98 -0.09
N LEU A 565 -9.99 -24.13 0.33
CA LEU A 565 -8.90 -23.23 -0.05
C LEU A 565 -8.63 -23.23 -1.56
N LYS A 566 -8.65 -24.40 -2.21
CA LYS A 566 -8.54 -24.52 -3.67
C LYS A 566 -9.70 -23.82 -4.38
N GLN A 567 -10.93 -23.95 -3.88
CA GLN A 567 -12.08 -23.24 -4.45
C GLN A 567 -11.96 -21.72 -4.29
N GLU A 568 -11.41 -21.25 -3.17
CA GLU A 568 -11.11 -19.82 -2.98
C GLU A 568 -10.02 -19.33 -3.94
N VAL A 569 -8.96 -20.11 -4.18
CA VAL A 569 -7.94 -19.81 -5.19
C VAL A 569 -8.56 -19.70 -6.58
N ILE A 570 -9.41 -20.65 -6.98
CA ILE A 570 -10.13 -20.62 -8.27
C ILE A 570 -10.98 -19.34 -8.37
N ARG A 571 -11.70 -18.98 -7.30
CA ARG A 571 -12.53 -17.77 -7.25
C ARG A 571 -11.68 -16.50 -7.35
N ALA A 572 -10.54 -16.44 -6.67
CA ALA A 572 -9.62 -15.31 -6.66
C ALA A 572 -8.90 -15.14 -8.02
N LEU A 573 -8.65 -16.23 -8.74
CA LEU A 573 -8.09 -16.19 -10.09
C LEU A 573 -9.01 -15.52 -11.11
N GLY A 574 -10.32 -15.61 -10.95
CA GLY A 574 -11.29 -15.00 -11.88
C GLY A 574 -11.06 -13.50 -12.11
N PRO A 575 -11.10 -12.66 -11.05
CA PRO A 575 -10.82 -11.22 -11.15
C PRO A 575 -9.39 -10.89 -11.57
N VAL A 576 -8.40 -11.72 -11.21
CA VAL A 576 -7.00 -11.52 -11.62
C VAL A 576 -6.85 -11.72 -13.13
N LEU A 577 -7.45 -12.79 -13.68
CA LEU A 577 -7.52 -13.02 -15.13
C LEU A 577 -8.31 -11.92 -15.85
N GLU A 578 -9.39 -11.41 -15.25
CA GLU A 578 -10.11 -10.25 -15.78
C GLU A 578 -9.29 -8.95 -15.71
N SER A 579 -8.46 -8.76 -14.69
CA SER A 579 -7.55 -7.62 -14.54
C SER A 579 -6.42 -7.68 -15.57
N TYR A 580 -5.80 -8.84 -15.78
CA TYR A 580 -4.85 -9.05 -16.87
C TYR A 580 -5.50 -8.81 -18.23
N ARG A 581 -6.71 -9.35 -18.45
CA ARG A 581 -7.53 -9.04 -19.65
C ARG A 581 -7.84 -7.56 -19.77
N SER A 582 -8.07 -6.85 -18.67
CA SER A 582 -8.40 -5.42 -18.62
C SER A 582 -7.18 -4.51 -18.82
N GLN A 583 -6.01 -4.90 -18.33
CA GLN A 583 -4.73 -4.23 -18.59
C GLN A 583 -4.31 -4.42 -20.05
N ALA A 584 -4.51 -5.62 -20.61
CA ALA A 584 -4.41 -5.86 -22.05
C ALA A 584 -5.45 -5.04 -22.84
N LYS A 585 -6.67 -4.85 -22.29
CA LYS A 585 -7.73 -4.03 -22.90
C LYS A 585 -7.40 -2.54 -22.93
N ARG A 586 -6.72 -2.01 -21.90
CA ARG A 586 -6.34 -0.58 -21.80
C ARG A 586 -5.17 -0.22 -22.70
N ALA A 587 -4.32 -1.19 -23.06
CA ALA A 587 -3.16 -0.94 -23.91
C ALA A 587 -3.52 -0.63 -25.38
N ASN A 588 -4.72 -0.97 -25.89
CA ASN A 588 -5.01 -0.74 -27.32
C ASN A 588 -6.50 -0.74 -27.74
N GLU A 589 -7.25 0.31 -27.39
CA GLU A 589 -8.63 0.51 -27.86
C GLU A 589 -8.76 0.53 -29.40
N ARG A 590 -7.72 0.99 -30.11
CA ARG A 590 -7.68 1.05 -31.58
C ARG A 590 -7.62 -0.33 -32.23
N LEU A 591 -6.80 -1.24 -31.68
CA LEU A 591 -6.70 -2.61 -32.17
C LEU A 591 -7.98 -3.40 -31.88
N ILE A 592 -8.60 -3.17 -30.71
CA ILE A 592 -9.89 -3.80 -30.37
C ILE A 592 -11.00 -3.34 -31.33
N SER A 593 -11.08 -2.04 -31.63
CA SER A 593 -12.01 -1.51 -32.63
C SER A 593 -11.78 -2.14 -34.01
N LEU A 594 -10.51 -2.32 -34.41
CA LEU A 594 -10.15 -2.96 -35.67
C LEU A 594 -10.53 -4.46 -35.71
N ILE A 595 -10.34 -5.20 -34.62
CA ILE A 595 -10.76 -6.59 -34.49
C ILE A 595 -12.29 -6.70 -34.63
N HIS A 596 -13.05 -5.82 -33.98
CA HIS A 596 -14.50 -5.78 -34.13
C HIS A 596 -14.92 -5.51 -35.58
N GLN A 597 -14.25 -4.60 -36.29
CA GLN A 597 -14.50 -4.36 -37.71
C GLN A 597 -14.21 -5.61 -38.56
N ILE A 598 -13.09 -6.30 -38.32
CA ILE A 598 -12.73 -7.53 -39.06
C ILE A 598 -13.77 -8.63 -38.87
N TYR A 599 -14.23 -8.87 -37.63
CA TYR A 599 -15.27 -9.90 -37.39
C TYR A 599 -16.66 -9.50 -37.88
N ALA A 600 -16.93 -8.20 -38.07
CA ALA A 600 -18.18 -7.70 -38.64
C ALA A 600 -18.20 -7.70 -40.18
N SER A 601 -17.06 -7.54 -40.84
CA SER A 601 -16.95 -7.51 -42.31
C SER A 601 -17.11 -8.88 -42.97
N ARG A 602 -17.61 -8.92 -44.21
CA ARG A 602 -17.72 -10.14 -45.04
C ARG A 602 -17.23 -9.88 -46.47
N GLY A 603 -16.80 -10.94 -47.16
CA GLY A 603 -16.28 -10.83 -48.53
C GLY A 603 -15.17 -9.80 -48.68
N THR A 604 -15.30 -8.90 -49.67
CA THR A 604 -14.34 -7.84 -50.00
C THR A 604 -14.30 -6.71 -48.96
N GLU A 605 -15.27 -6.61 -48.05
CA GLU A 605 -15.25 -5.61 -46.96
C GLU A 605 -14.18 -5.92 -45.91
N LEU A 606 -13.62 -7.13 -45.90
CA LEU A 606 -12.50 -7.52 -45.05
C LEU A 606 -11.18 -6.88 -45.48
N GLU A 607 -11.07 -6.43 -46.73
CA GLU A 607 -9.79 -6.00 -47.28
C GLU A 607 -9.22 -4.74 -46.60
N ARG A 608 -10.07 -3.74 -46.30
CA ARG A 608 -9.63 -2.49 -45.66
C ARG A 608 -9.25 -2.67 -44.18
N PRO A 609 -10.03 -3.40 -43.36
CA PRO A 609 -9.61 -3.70 -41.99
C PRO A 609 -8.34 -4.55 -41.93
N VAL A 610 -8.17 -5.53 -42.83
CA VAL A 610 -6.94 -6.35 -42.88
C VAL A 610 -5.74 -5.54 -43.35
N GLU A 611 -5.90 -4.60 -44.30
CA GLU A 611 -4.83 -3.65 -44.66
C GLU A 611 -4.35 -2.85 -43.45
N SER A 612 -5.29 -2.33 -42.66
CA SER A 612 -4.99 -1.55 -41.46
C SER A 612 -4.30 -2.39 -40.38
N LEU A 613 -4.66 -3.67 -40.27
CA LEU A 613 -4.00 -4.62 -39.36
C LEU A 613 -2.55 -4.87 -39.80
N LEU A 614 -2.34 -5.17 -41.08
CA LEU A 614 -1.01 -5.43 -41.63
C LEU A 614 -0.10 -4.20 -41.55
N ALA A 615 -0.62 -3.00 -41.78
CA ALA A 615 0.12 -1.76 -41.64
C ALA A 615 0.60 -1.51 -40.20
N GLN A 616 -0.17 -1.93 -39.20
CA GLN A 616 0.23 -1.84 -37.79
C GLN A 616 1.20 -2.96 -37.38
N LEU A 617 0.97 -4.17 -37.88
CA LEU A 617 1.72 -5.34 -37.47
C LEU A 617 3.12 -5.41 -38.10
N VAL A 618 3.22 -5.05 -39.38
CA VAL A 618 4.45 -5.10 -40.18
C VAL A 618 4.72 -3.78 -40.95
N PRO A 619 4.82 -2.62 -40.26
CA PRO A 619 4.96 -1.31 -40.90
C PRO A 619 6.16 -1.19 -41.85
N GLN A 620 7.25 -1.92 -41.60
CA GLN A 620 8.44 -1.89 -42.45
C GLN A 620 8.26 -2.57 -43.82
N LEU A 621 7.27 -3.46 -43.96
CA LEU A 621 7.04 -4.21 -45.22
C LEU A 621 6.27 -3.40 -46.28
N LYS A 622 5.81 -2.18 -45.94
CA LYS A 622 5.10 -1.26 -46.84
C LYS A 622 3.95 -1.95 -47.60
N VAL A 623 3.13 -2.70 -46.87
CA VAL A 623 1.96 -3.39 -47.43
C VAL A 623 1.01 -2.39 -48.08
N LYS A 624 0.62 -2.63 -49.33
CA LYS A 624 -0.29 -1.80 -50.12
C LYS A 624 -1.32 -2.66 -50.81
N ARG A 625 -2.59 -2.26 -50.75
CA ARG A 625 -3.66 -2.89 -51.55
C ARG A 625 -3.44 -2.66 -53.04
N ILE A 626 -3.67 -3.69 -53.85
CA ILE A 626 -3.61 -3.60 -55.32
C ILE A 626 -4.97 -3.08 -55.82
N THR A 627 -4.96 -1.94 -56.52
CA THR A 627 -6.19 -1.33 -57.07
C THR A 627 -5.95 -0.68 -58.43
N PRO A 628 -6.89 -0.78 -59.39
CA PRO A 628 -8.18 -1.49 -59.31
C PRO A 628 -8.01 -3.01 -59.45
N GLN A 629 -8.72 -3.79 -58.64
CA GLN A 629 -8.56 -5.24 -58.58
C GLN A 629 -9.09 -5.93 -59.85
N ARG A 630 -8.21 -6.51 -60.65
CA ARG A 630 -8.55 -7.26 -61.87
C ARG A 630 -8.53 -8.76 -61.63
N ALA A 631 -9.23 -9.51 -62.49
CA ALA A 631 -9.21 -10.97 -62.42
C ALA A 631 -7.77 -11.49 -62.59
N GLY A 632 -7.24 -12.16 -61.56
CA GLY A 632 -5.86 -12.65 -61.53
C GLY A 632 -4.89 -11.84 -60.67
N GLU A 633 -5.32 -10.73 -60.07
CA GLU A 633 -4.50 -9.95 -59.12
C GLU A 633 -4.69 -10.43 -57.67
N ALA A 634 -3.63 -10.30 -56.87
CA ALA A 634 -3.69 -10.51 -55.42
C ALA A 634 -4.32 -9.30 -54.71
N ASP A 635 -4.68 -9.44 -53.43
CA ASP A 635 -5.31 -8.37 -52.66
C ASP A 635 -4.29 -7.31 -52.21
N TYR A 636 -3.08 -7.74 -51.84
CA TYR A 636 -2.01 -6.84 -51.41
C TYR A 636 -0.65 -7.19 -52.02
N SER A 637 0.18 -6.16 -52.13
CA SER A 637 1.61 -6.25 -52.43
C SER A 637 2.42 -5.71 -51.26
N PHE A 638 3.63 -6.23 -51.06
CA PHE A 638 4.57 -5.74 -50.06
C PHE A 638 6.01 -5.97 -50.52
N THR A 639 6.96 -5.36 -49.82
CA THR A 639 8.39 -5.55 -50.06
C THR A 639 9.03 -6.02 -48.76
N THR A 640 9.70 -7.16 -48.80
CA THR A 640 10.48 -7.65 -47.65
C THR A 640 11.61 -6.68 -47.31
N ARG A 641 12.15 -6.74 -46.09
CA ARG A 641 13.26 -5.88 -45.65
C ARG A 641 14.53 -6.08 -46.50
N ASP A 642 14.70 -7.26 -47.08
CA ASP A 642 15.78 -7.58 -48.04
C ASP A 642 15.43 -7.25 -49.51
N GLY A 643 14.28 -6.62 -49.78
CA GLY A 643 13.95 -6.04 -51.09
C GLY A 643 13.21 -6.97 -52.06
N ARG A 644 12.82 -8.18 -51.63
CA ARG A 644 12.06 -9.14 -52.45
C ARG A 644 10.59 -8.73 -52.54
N PRO A 645 9.96 -8.82 -53.73
CA PRO A 645 8.53 -8.54 -53.89
C PRO A 645 7.69 -9.68 -53.31
N GLY A 646 6.65 -9.33 -52.56
CA GLY A 646 5.70 -10.28 -51.99
C GLY A 646 4.26 -9.90 -52.29
N ILE A 647 3.39 -10.91 -52.35
CA ILE A 647 1.94 -10.74 -52.51
C ILE A 647 1.16 -11.48 -51.42
N VAL A 648 0.02 -10.92 -51.05
CA VAL A 648 -0.91 -11.49 -50.07
C VAL A 648 -2.30 -11.60 -50.69
N GLN A 649 -2.87 -12.80 -50.62
CA GLN A 649 -4.27 -13.06 -50.94
C GLN A 649 -5.08 -13.24 -49.66
N LEU A 650 -6.20 -12.54 -49.55
CA LEU A 650 -7.21 -12.73 -48.51
C LEU A 650 -8.31 -13.67 -49.02
N ALA A 651 -8.40 -14.86 -48.42
CA ALA A 651 -9.41 -15.85 -48.74
C ALA A 651 -10.43 -15.95 -47.60
N SER A 652 -11.66 -15.50 -47.84
CA SER A 652 -12.74 -15.56 -46.85
C SER A 652 -13.90 -16.46 -47.29
N LYS A 653 -14.65 -16.97 -46.31
CA LYS A 653 -15.93 -17.66 -46.50
C LYS A 653 -17.02 -16.93 -45.71
N ASP A 654 -18.15 -16.68 -46.35
CA ASP A 654 -19.28 -16.00 -45.69
C ASP A 654 -19.94 -16.87 -44.59
N ASN A 655 -19.81 -18.20 -44.72
CA ASN A 655 -20.27 -19.15 -43.71
C ASN A 655 -19.13 -19.49 -42.72
N PRO A 656 -19.27 -19.15 -41.42
CA PRO A 656 -18.23 -19.37 -40.41
C PRO A 656 -17.93 -20.84 -40.11
N HIS A 657 -18.76 -21.78 -40.59
CA HIS A 657 -18.51 -23.23 -40.48
C HIS A 657 -17.82 -23.81 -41.72
N LYS A 658 -17.60 -23.03 -42.77
CA LYS A 658 -16.89 -23.45 -43.99
C LYS A 658 -15.49 -22.87 -43.99
N LYS A 659 -14.49 -23.75 -44.10
CA LYS A 659 -13.08 -23.35 -44.17
C LYS A 659 -12.65 -23.08 -45.63
N VAL A 660 -11.54 -22.39 -45.80
CA VAL A 660 -10.93 -22.10 -47.11
C VAL A 660 -10.33 -23.39 -47.68
N SER A 661 -10.66 -23.67 -48.94
CA SER A 661 -10.20 -24.87 -49.64
C SER A 661 -8.81 -24.70 -50.23
N LEU A 662 -8.11 -25.83 -50.44
CA LEU A 662 -6.80 -25.87 -51.09
C LEU A 662 -6.76 -25.11 -52.42
N SER A 663 -7.77 -25.31 -53.27
CA SER A 663 -7.86 -24.64 -54.58
C SER A 663 -7.88 -23.12 -54.48
N LYS A 664 -8.52 -22.59 -53.44
CA LYS A 664 -8.57 -21.15 -53.19
C LYS A 664 -7.28 -20.65 -52.55
N ALA A 665 -6.75 -21.37 -51.57
CA ALA A 665 -5.50 -21.02 -50.89
C ALA A 665 -4.28 -21.03 -51.82
N GLY A 666 -4.23 -21.97 -52.77
CA GLY A 666 -3.14 -22.10 -53.74
C GLY A 666 -3.22 -21.12 -54.92
N SER A 667 -4.36 -20.45 -55.11
CA SER A 667 -4.55 -19.56 -56.27
C SER A 667 -3.59 -18.37 -56.29
N VAL A 668 -3.14 -17.90 -55.11
CA VAL A 668 -2.14 -16.83 -54.96
C VAL A 668 -0.82 -17.09 -55.71
N LEU A 669 -0.43 -18.37 -55.90
CA LEU A 669 0.80 -18.73 -56.62
C LEU A 669 0.78 -18.34 -58.10
N SER A 670 -0.42 -18.12 -58.66
CA SER A 670 -0.65 -17.73 -60.05
C SER A 670 -1.08 -16.28 -60.20
N GLN A 671 -1.13 -15.51 -59.10
CA GLN A 671 -1.63 -14.14 -59.08
C GLN A 671 -0.51 -13.12 -59.28
N SER A 672 -0.88 -12.01 -59.90
CA SER A 672 -0.01 -10.85 -60.15
C SER A 672 1.38 -11.17 -60.71
N PRO A 673 1.49 -11.95 -61.82
CA PRO A 673 2.78 -12.33 -62.42
C PRO A 673 3.63 -11.13 -62.84
N GLU A 674 3.01 -9.98 -63.14
CA GLU A 674 3.67 -8.72 -63.46
C GLU A 674 4.53 -8.17 -62.32
N LEU A 675 4.20 -8.50 -61.06
CA LEU A 675 4.97 -8.08 -59.88
C LEU A 675 6.17 -9.00 -59.60
N ARG A 676 6.29 -10.11 -60.33
CA ARG A 676 7.31 -11.16 -60.13
C ARG A 676 7.50 -11.55 -58.66
N PRO A 677 6.43 -11.92 -57.95
CA PRO A 677 6.48 -12.19 -56.51
C PRO A 677 7.42 -13.36 -56.20
N GLU A 678 8.24 -13.17 -55.16
CA GLU A 678 9.07 -14.22 -54.58
C GLU A 678 8.47 -14.78 -53.29
N VAL A 679 7.55 -14.05 -52.66
CA VAL A 679 6.87 -14.43 -51.42
C VAL A 679 5.36 -14.44 -51.62
N PHE A 680 4.72 -15.55 -51.23
CA PHE A 680 3.30 -15.79 -51.44
C PHE A 680 2.62 -16.10 -50.12
N ILE A 681 1.65 -15.27 -49.73
CA ILE A 681 0.91 -15.46 -48.47
C ILE A 681 -0.58 -15.57 -48.78
N CYS A 682 -1.23 -16.61 -48.26
CA CYS A 682 -2.70 -16.65 -48.21
C CYS A 682 -3.18 -16.51 -46.76
N ILE A 683 -3.97 -15.47 -46.50
CA ILE A 683 -4.62 -15.23 -45.20
C ILE A 683 -6.06 -15.77 -45.28
N GLY A 684 -6.40 -16.73 -44.43
CA GLY A 684 -7.68 -17.43 -44.46
C GLY A 684 -8.62 -17.02 -43.33
N PHE A 685 -9.90 -16.77 -43.63
CA PHE A 685 -10.95 -16.52 -42.63
C PHE A 685 -12.20 -17.39 -42.88
N PRO A 686 -12.71 -18.16 -41.90
CA PRO A 686 -12.23 -18.30 -40.51
C PRO A 686 -11.00 -19.21 -40.33
N GLY A 687 -10.54 -19.86 -41.39
CA GLY A 687 -9.36 -20.75 -41.38
C GLY A 687 -9.35 -21.67 -42.60
N PHE A 688 -8.50 -22.70 -42.60
CA PHE A 688 -8.28 -23.61 -43.74
C PHE A 688 -8.73 -25.04 -43.45
N ASP A 689 -9.19 -25.76 -44.49
CA ASP A 689 -9.47 -27.20 -44.36
C ASP A 689 -8.19 -28.02 -44.20
N GLU A 690 -8.32 -29.27 -43.73
CA GLU A 690 -7.16 -30.13 -43.43
C GLU A 690 -6.32 -30.42 -44.68
N THR A 691 -6.96 -30.50 -45.86
CA THR A 691 -6.25 -30.70 -47.12
C THR A 691 -5.41 -29.51 -47.54
N ALA A 692 -5.88 -28.29 -47.29
CA ALA A 692 -5.13 -27.06 -47.52
C ALA A 692 -3.94 -26.95 -46.57
N ILE A 693 -4.13 -27.28 -45.29
CA ILE A 693 -3.06 -27.29 -44.27
C ILE A 693 -1.96 -28.27 -44.66
N SER A 694 -2.31 -29.54 -44.90
CA SER A 694 -1.32 -30.59 -45.21
C SER A 694 -0.53 -30.30 -46.50
N LYS A 695 -1.17 -29.74 -47.53
CA LYS A 695 -0.48 -29.44 -48.80
C LYS A 695 0.28 -28.11 -48.80
N ALA A 696 -0.04 -27.17 -47.91
CA ALA A 696 0.71 -25.93 -47.80
C ALA A 696 2.16 -26.19 -47.44
N ASP A 697 2.43 -27.14 -46.54
CA ASP A 697 3.80 -27.54 -46.17
C ASP A 697 4.57 -28.14 -47.36
N ALA A 698 3.91 -28.96 -48.18
CA ALA A 698 4.51 -29.52 -49.40
C ALA A 698 4.82 -28.44 -50.45
N LEU A 699 3.91 -27.46 -50.64
CA LEU A 699 4.14 -26.33 -51.54
C LEU A 699 5.23 -25.37 -51.02
N GLY A 700 5.32 -25.21 -49.70
CA GLY A 700 6.36 -24.44 -49.00
C GLY A 700 7.77 -25.00 -49.17
N GLN A 701 7.94 -26.25 -49.59
CA GLN A 701 9.26 -26.80 -49.92
C GLN A 701 9.82 -26.21 -51.22
N ASN A 702 8.96 -25.89 -52.18
CA ASN A 702 9.35 -25.46 -53.53
C ASN A 702 9.23 -23.93 -53.74
N PHE A 703 8.34 -23.28 -52.99
CA PHE A 703 8.09 -21.84 -53.08
C PHE A 703 8.11 -21.22 -51.69
N ASN A 704 8.39 -19.91 -51.56
CA ASN A 704 8.20 -19.18 -50.30
C ASN A 704 6.70 -18.88 -50.09
N TYR A 705 5.93 -19.96 -50.01
CA TYR A 705 4.49 -20.00 -49.87
C TYR A 705 4.10 -20.34 -48.44
N LYS A 706 3.15 -19.58 -47.89
CA LYS A 706 2.61 -19.82 -46.56
C LYS A 706 1.12 -19.51 -46.48
N ILE A 707 0.43 -20.19 -45.58
CA ILE A 707 -0.96 -19.90 -45.24
C ILE A 707 -1.06 -19.56 -43.76
N ILE A 708 -1.83 -18.52 -43.44
CA ILE A 708 -1.97 -17.98 -42.08
C ILE A 708 -3.46 -17.81 -41.78
N CYS A 709 -3.93 -18.36 -40.66
CA CYS A 709 -5.31 -18.11 -40.22
C CYS A 709 -5.43 -16.68 -39.71
N LEU A 710 -6.41 -15.93 -40.21
CA LEU A 710 -6.65 -14.55 -39.78
C LEU A 710 -6.90 -14.44 -38.25
N PRO A 711 -7.65 -15.34 -37.59
CA PRO A 711 -7.80 -15.31 -36.13
C PRO A 711 -6.47 -15.42 -35.38
N ASP A 712 -5.58 -16.30 -35.83
CA ASP A 712 -4.26 -16.48 -35.19
C ASP A 712 -3.38 -15.23 -35.43
N LEU A 713 -3.49 -14.59 -36.59
CA LEU A 713 -2.79 -13.33 -36.88
C LEU A 713 -3.31 -12.16 -36.03
N LEU A 714 -4.61 -12.12 -35.72
CA LEU A 714 -5.20 -11.13 -34.80
C LEU A 714 -4.71 -11.33 -33.36
N GLU A 715 -4.66 -12.58 -32.91
CA GLU A 715 -4.12 -12.93 -31.59
C GLU A 715 -2.62 -12.60 -31.50
N ALA A 716 -1.84 -12.86 -32.55
CA ALA A 716 -0.45 -12.42 -32.63
C ALA A 716 -0.33 -10.88 -32.53
N ALA A 717 -1.23 -10.13 -33.18
CA ALA A 717 -1.23 -8.67 -33.10
C ALA A 717 -1.55 -8.14 -31.69
N LEU A 718 -2.47 -8.79 -30.97
CA LEU A 718 -2.74 -8.49 -29.57
C LEU A 718 -1.52 -8.74 -28.69
N ARG A 719 -0.83 -9.87 -28.86
CA ARG A 719 0.37 -10.23 -28.09
C ARG A 719 1.56 -9.32 -28.40
N VAL A 720 1.78 -8.95 -29.65
CA VAL A 720 2.82 -7.97 -30.03
C VAL A 720 2.57 -6.63 -29.35
N THR A 721 1.31 -6.20 -29.33
CA THR A 721 0.91 -4.96 -28.66
C THR A 721 1.09 -5.03 -27.14
N ALA A 722 0.74 -6.17 -26.53
CA ALA A 722 0.87 -6.40 -25.09
C ALA A 722 2.34 -6.55 -24.64
N GLY A 723 3.28 -6.72 -25.57
CA GLY A 723 4.69 -6.98 -25.28
C GLY A 723 5.02 -8.46 -25.05
N ASP A 724 4.04 -9.35 -25.23
CA ASP A 724 4.15 -10.80 -25.00
C ASP A 724 4.75 -11.55 -26.21
N LEU A 725 4.81 -10.89 -27.39
CA LEU A 725 5.38 -11.47 -28.60
C LEU A 725 6.31 -10.44 -29.27
N PRO A 726 7.60 -10.75 -29.52
CA PRO A 726 8.48 -9.82 -30.22
C PRO A 726 8.02 -9.61 -31.66
N GLN A 727 7.92 -8.35 -32.09
CA GLN A 727 7.47 -7.99 -33.44
C GLN A 727 8.35 -8.59 -34.56
N GLU A 728 9.64 -8.80 -34.29
CA GLU A 728 10.58 -9.49 -35.19
C GLU A 728 10.08 -10.86 -35.66
N LYS A 729 9.40 -11.61 -34.79
CA LYS A 729 8.85 -12.91 -35.14
C LYS A 729 7.78 -12.84 -36.23
N ILE A 730 7.02 -11.74 -36.29
CA ILE A 730 6.05 -11.55 -37.38
C ILE A 730 6.77 -11.24 -38.69
N TYR A 731 7.83 -10.42 -38.66
CA TYR A 731 8.62 -10.16 -39.86
C TYR A 731 9.22 -11.46 -40.42
N ASP A 732 9.78 -12.32 -39.58
CA ASP A 732 10.32 -13.62 -40.00
C ASP A 732 9.27 -14.49 -40.70
N ILE A 733 8.03 -14.48 -40.19
CA ILE A 733 6.91 -15.22 -40.79
C ILE A 733 6.59 -14.70 -42.19
N PHE A 734 6.51 -13.38 -42.34
CA PHE A 734 6.21 -12.77 -43.63
C PHE A 734 7.35 -13.00 -44.63
N GLU A 735 8.61 -12.93 -44.21
CA GLU A 735 9.77 -12.93 -45.10
C GLU A 735 10.34 -14.32 -45.42
N SER A 736 10.34 -15.24 -44.45
CA SER A 736 11.17 -16.46 -44.52
C SER A 736 10.43 -17.75 -44.20
N GLU A 737 9.45 -17.74 -43.28
CA GLU A 737 8.72 -18.97 -42.93
C GLU A 737 7.84 -19.47 -44.07
N ARG A 738 7.66 -20.80 -44.14
CA ARG A 738 6.93 -21.49 -45.20
C ARG A 738 5.93 -22.50 -44.65
N GLY A 739 4.95 -22.87 -45.46
CA GLY A 739 3.94 -23.86 -45.12
C GLY A 739 2.80 -23.30 -44.27
N PHE A 740 2.15 -24.17 -43.50
CA PHE A 740 1.10 -23.75 -42.58
C PHE A 740 1.71 -23.12 -41.32
N ILE A 741 1.39 -21.84 -41.09
CA ILE A 741 1.80 -21.14 -39.88
C ILE A 741 0.74 -21.35 -38.81
N SER A 742 0.97 -22.34 -37.94
CA SER A 742 0.09 -22.64 -36.81
C SER A 742 0.20 -21.59 -35.71
N ALA A 743 -0.79 -21.54 -34.82
CA ALA A 743 -0.74 -20.71 -33.61
C ALA A 743 0.56 -20.93 -32.81
N ALA A 744 1.03 -22.16 -32.66
CA ALA A 744 2.31 -22.46 -32.00
C ALA A 744 3.52 -21.83 -32.72
N ARG A 745 3.56 -21.88 -34.06
CA ARG A 745 4.61 -21.24 -34.86
C ARG A 745 4.57 -19.72 -34.76
N LEU A 746 3.36 -19.14 -34.68
CA LEU A 746 3.16 -17.72 -34.34
C LEU A 746 3.61 -17.35 -32.92
N GLY A 747 3.88 -18.32 -32.04
CA GLY A 747 4.22 -18.07 -30.62
C GLY A 747 3.00 -17.88 -29.72
N ILE A 748 1.84 -18.40 -30.12
CA ILE A 748 0.56 -18.29 -29.41
C ILE A 748 0.35 -19.50 -28.44
N GLY A 749 1.43 -20.21 -28.08
CA GLY A 749 1.37 -21.40 -27.22
C GLY A 749 1.97 -21.20 -25.83
N ALA A 750 1.16 -21.49 -24.80
CA ALA A 750 1.44 -21.58 -23.36
C ALA A 750 2.14 -20.38 -22.69
N SER A 751 1.31 -19.47 -22.14
CA SER A 751 1.65 -18.54 -21.06
C SER A 751 0.55 -18.60 -20.01
#